data_AF-H1Z3B9-F1
#
_entry.id   AF-H1Z3B9-F1
#
_cell.length_a   1.000
_cell.length_b   1.000
_cell.length_c   1.000
_cell.angle_alpha   90.00
_cell.angle_beta   90.00
_cell.angle_gamma   90.00
#
_symmetry.space_group_name_H-M   'P 1'
#
loop_
_entity.id
_entity.type
_entity.pdbx_description
1 polymer ?
#
loop_
_entity_poly.entity_id
_entity_poly.type
_entity_poly.pdbx_seq_one_letter_code
_entity_poly.pdbx_strand_id
1 'polypeptide(L)'
;MENIPVMESKSESNIAAELELQNELLLNFVSQLSKGENIEKIKGDYSGKTKEIIDEINSCTDIVYGILHETERLTESSTAGELDVRGDADRFPGGWGSIITGMNNTLDAVIQPLNVAAEYVERISRGDIPEKITYNYNGDFNEIKNNLNLCIEGLGGLVEANKILQNIKLNDFTEKTKGSYAGIFKEVCDALNDVIDHNIYVQETVSQIAEGNLERLPAYKAIGKRCENDKLLPAYIAMMSNIQLLTDETQDLTDAAIMGKLDVRADSSKLKGEYKKLVEGVNNTLDAVVEPFVLAAEYIERISRGDIPEKITAQYKGDYNEINNNLNLCIDALDGCIKDVGMMNEAAVKGDLDRRIDVSRHKGDFAKIGGGLNDTFGEMARVLKICGDFIESVSYGRQLEKITADTSGYYLVIRDNINHSVDVTGNVISEINRLTDGAIAGQLEIRGNTSEFDGAWAGIIGGINDTIEAFAVPANEGIRVLDEYSNNNYTARFNERIRVAGRFENFRNSIDNVGIQFSTVVKDTNKVVLEVNANSNEVSKGTNEIMRASEGVATTSQETARQTKELLENIVEINRQIADLSASNEEIASTSQEILGSADNMVKIGMDAQKSGDESKVKMARVEEIGKKSVDEINALTEQIKEVSNVVKLINDITGQINLLALNAAIEAARAGEHGRGFAVVAGEVKNLAAEARAATDNIEKVVSTVQTGAGNTSKAINTANVEILDSVTSVNETLEGLYTIINSAKQVSSDIGEVTKAIEDQANIANNVVSAADKGTQMTKNVQVQAEELAALAEESSASIEEIGSAIHEVTDLTDRLKTDMEIFRV
;
A
#
# COMPACT_ATOMS: atom_id res chain seq x y z
N MET A 1 18.55 151.36 13.89
CA MET A 1 17.38 151.22 12.99
C MET A 1 17.61 149.92 12.24
N GLU A 2 16.84 148.84 12.28
CA GLU A 2 15.53 148.40 12.79
C GLU A 2 15.62 146.84 12.79
N ASN A 3 15.31 146.11 13.87
CA ASN A 3 14.07 145.35 14.15
C ASN A 3 13.82 144.00 13.38
N ILE A 4 13.82 142.88 14.16
CA ILE A 4 12.87 141.70 14.16
C ILE A 4 13.09 140.56 13.10
N PRO A 5 12.80 139.23 13.36
CA PRO A 5 12.67 138.41 14.58
C PRO A 5 13.35 137.00 14.56
N VAL A 6 13.30 136.37 15.73
CA VAL A 6 13.49 134.96 16.12
C VAL A 6 12.35 134.04 15.65
N MET A 7 12.64 132.81 15.19
CA MET A 7 11.81 131.61 15.42
C MET A 7 12.59 130.29 15.17
N GLU A 8 12.23 129.25 15.93
CA GLU A 8 12.59 127.81 15.85
C GLU A 8 13.85 127.28 16.58
N SER A 9 13.62 126.72 17.79
CA SER A 9 14.54 125.77 18.46
C SER A 9 13.80 124.64 19.21
N LYS A 10 12.58 124.28 18.78
CA LYS A 10 11.75 123.22 19.41
C LYS A 10 11.57 121.94 18.56
N SER A 11 12.14 121.85 17.35
CA SER A 11 11.95 120.69 16.45
C SER A 11 13.03 119.59 16.58
N GLU A 12 14.26 119.91 16.95
CA GLU A 12 15.36 118.91 17.02
C GLU A 12 15.24 117.93 18.20
N SER A 13 14.66 118.36 19.33
CA SER A 13 14.50 117.51 20.53
C SER A 13 13.42 116.42 20.37
N ASN A 14 12.46 116.60 19.46
CA ASN A 14 11.36 115.64 19.27
C ASN A 14 11.74 114.53 18.27
N ILE A 15 12.62 114.83 17.32
CA ILE A 15 13.12 113.87 16.33
C ILE A 15 14.07 112.84 16.98
N ALA A 16 14.90 113.27 17.94
CA ALA A 16 15.83 112.38 18.64
C ALA A 16 15.10 111.33 19.50
N ALA A 17 14.06 111.74 20.24
CA ALA A 17 13.25 110.83 21.05
C ALA A 17 12.45 109.83 20.21
N GLU A 18 11.96 110.25 19.03
CA GLU A 18 11.24 109.37 18.11
C GLU A 18 12.18 108.33 17.45
N LEU A 19 13.43 108.71 17.15
CA LEU A 19 14.44 107.78 16.64
C LEU A 19 14.89 106.76 17.70
N GLU A 20 14.98 107.18 18.97
CA GLU A 20 15.35 106.32 20.10
C GLU A 20 14.25 105.27 20.36
N LEU A 21 12.98 105.68 20.31
CA LEU A 21 11.83 104.78 20.38
C LEU A 21 11.81 103.76 19.23
N GLN A 22 12.07 104.21 18.00
CA GLN A 22 12.16 103.29 16.84
C GLN A 22 13.27 102.25 17.02
N ASN A 23 14.45 102.66 17.50
CA ASN A 23 15.57 101.75 17.75
C ASN A 23 15.27 100.76 18.88
N GLU A 24 14.60 101.20 19.96
CA GLU A 24 14.21 100.32 21.06
C GLU A 24 13.17 99.28 20.62
N LEU A 25 12.16 99.69 19.85
CA LEU A 25 11.17 98.78 19.26
C LEU A 25 11.79 97.74 18.32
N LEU A 26 12.70 98.18 17.44
CA LEU A 26 13.45 97.30 16.54
C LEU A 26 14.35 96.33 17.31
N LEU A 27 15.09 96.82 18.31
CA LEU A 27 15.98 95.99 19.13
C LEU A 27 15.19 94.93 19.91
N ASN A 28 14.04 95.30 20.45
CA ASN A 28 13.16 94.39 21.16
C ASN A 28 12.56 93.33 20.23
N PHE A 29 12.03 93.73 19.06
CA PHE A 29 11.53 92.79 18.05
C PHE A 29 12.59 91.80 17.60
N VAL A 30 13.79 92.28 17.27
CA VAL A 30 14.92 91.42 16.85
C VAL A 30 15.35 90.51 18.00
N SER A 31 15.33 90.97 19.25
CA SER A 31 15.65 90.14 20.41
C SER A 31 14.64 89.01 20.60
N GLN A 32 13.34 89.30 20.55
CA GLN A 32 12.29 88.30 20.69
C GLN A 32 12.31 87.29 19.55
N LEU A 33 12.47 87.75 18.30
CA LEU A 33 12.62 86.89 17.13
C LEU A 33 13.83 85.96 17.23
N SER A 34 14.97 86.48 17.73
CA SER A 34 16.20 85.68 17.88
C SER A 34 16.10 84.57 18.92
N LYS A 35 15.24 84.74 19.92
CA LYS A 35 15.03 83.77 21.00
C LYS A 35 13.87 82.80 20.72
N GLY A 36 13.10 83.02 19.65
CA GLY A 36 11.85 82.30 19.41
C GLY A 36 10.79 82.56 20.49
N GLU A 37 10.84 83.73 21.15
CA GLU A 37 9.86 84.15 22.15
C GLU A 37 8.56 84.62 21.47
N ASN A 38 7.46 84.73 22.24
CA ASN A 38 6.18 85.15 21.68
C ASN A 38 6.21 86.63 21.27
N ILE A 39 6.31 86.92 19.97
CA ILE A 39 6.39 88.29 19.47
C ILE A 39 5.01 88.93 19.53
N GLU A 40 4.74 89.69 20.58
CA GLU A 40 3.47 90.39 20.71
C GLU A 40 3.37 91.50 19.66
N LYS A 41 2.19 91.59 19.00
CA LYS A 41 1.92 92.69 18.09
C LYS A 41 1.96 94.01 18.86
N ILE A 42 2.75 94.95 18.36
CA ILE A 42 2.85 96.29 18.93
C ILE A 42 1.53 97.03 18.61
N LYS A 43 0.83 97.49 19.66
CA LYS A 43 -0.48 98.18 19.56
C LYS A 43 -0.38 99.59 20.14
N GLY A 44 -0.78 100.60 19.36
CA GLY A 44 -0.85 102.00 19.77
C GLY A 44 -1.11 102.94 18.59
N ASP A 45 -1.44 104.20 18.86
CA ASP A 45 -1.75 105.21 17.83
C ASP A 45 -0.47 105.97 17.44
N TYR A 46 0.25 105.41 16.47
CA TYR A 46 1.53 105.93 15.99
C TYR A 46 1.34 106.57 14.61
N SER A 47 2.14 107.59 14.29
CA SER A 47 2.07 108.32 13.02
C SER A 47 3.43 108.43 12.35
N GLY A 48 3.46 108.64 11.02
CA GLY A 48 4.71 108.76 10.27
C GLY A 48 5.52 107.47 10.21
N LYS A 49 6.86 107.59 10.15
CA LYS A 49 7.78 106.44 10.00
C LYS A 49 7.71 105.42 11.13
N THR A 50 7.36 105.86 12.34
CA THR A 50 7.19 104.97 13.50
C THR A 50 6.06 103.97 13.27
N LYS A 51 4.97 104.39 12.60
CA LYS A 51 3.87 103.50 12.21
C LYS A 51 4.30 102.51 11.13
N GLU A 52 5.02 102.98 10.10
CA GLU A 52 5.53 102.11 9.03
C GLU A 52 6.44 100.99 9.59
N ILE A 53 7.30 101.29 10.57
CA ILE A 53 8.14 100.30 11.24
C ILE A 53 7.30 99.29 12.04
N ILE A 54 6.27 99.73 12.75
CA ILE A 54 5.38 98.86 13.53
C ILE A 54 4.55 97.96 12.61
N ASP A 55 4.02 98.50 11.51
CA ASP A 55 3.26 97.74 10.52
C ASP A 55 4.16 96.66 9.89
N GLU A 56 5.42 96.97 9.58
CA GLU A 56 6.40 96.01 9.06
C GLU A 56 6.79 94.95 10.10
N ILE A 57 6.98 95.34 11.36
CA ILE A 57 7.22 94.41 12.48
C ILE A 57 6.04 93.44 12.64
N ASN A 58 4.81 93.96 12.68
CA ASN A 58 3.59 93.15 12.83
C ASN A 58 3.37 92.21 11.63
N SER A 59 3.67 92.68 10.41
CA SER A 59 3.64 91.85 9.19
C SER A 59 4.65 90.71 9.25
N CYS A 60 5.87 91.00 9.72
CA CYS A 60 6.91 89.98 9.92
C CYS A 60 6.50 88.95 10.98
N THR A 61 5.92 89.40 12.10
CA THR A 61 5.33 88.54 13.14
C THR A 61 4.27 87.59 12.56
N ASP A 62 3.35 88.09 11.73
CA ASP A 62 2.31 87.25 11.10
C ASP A 62 2.89 86.18 10.18
N ILE A 63 3.94 86.50 9.41
CA ILE A 63 4.61 85.55 8.52
C ILE A 63 5.32 84.46 9.33
N VAL A 64 6.07 84.83 10.38
CA VAL A 64 6.82 83.88 11.22
C VAL A 64 5.87 82.89 11.92
N TYR A 65 4.78 83.38 12.52
CA TYR A 65 3.79 82.50 13.15
C TYR A 65 3.02 81.65 12.14
N GLY A 66 2.73 82.19 10.96
CA GLY A 66 2.08 81.44 9.91
C GLY A 66 2.91 80.25 9.45
N ILE A 67 4.23 80.40 9.31
CA ILE A 67 5.14 79.31 8.92
C ILE A 67 5.31 78.29 10.04
N LEU A 68 5.43 78.75 11.30
CA LEU A 68 5.51 77.84 12.45
C LEU A 68 4.28 76.94 12.51
N HIS A 69 3.09 77.53 12.43
CA HIS A 69 1.84 76.78 12.41
C HIS A 69 1.74 75.85 11.21
N GLU A 70 2.17 76.28 10.01
CA GLU A 70 2.14 75.43 8.82
C GLU A 70 3.13 74.27 8.92
N THR A 71 4.29 74.49 9.54
CA THR A 71 5.30 73.47 9.80
C THR A 71 4.80 72.47 10.84
N GLU A 72 4.16 72.92 11.91
CA GLU A 72 3.50 72.08 12.92
C GLU A 72 2.42 71.21 12.28
N ARG A 73 1.52 71.81 11.48
CA ARG A 73 0.45 71.10 10.77
C ARG A 73 0.97 69.98 9.88
N LEU A 74 2.02 70.25 9.10
CA LEU A 74 2.65 69.23 8.24
C LEU A 74 3.33 68.13 9.05
N THR A 75 3.95 68.48 10.17
CA THR A 75 4.62 67.52 11.05
C THR A 75 3.61 66.61 11.74
N GLU A 76 2.50 67.16 12.26
CA GLU A 76 1.39 66.40 12.84
C GLU A 76 0.78 65.43 11.82
N SER A 77 0.48 65.91 10.60
CA SER A 77 -0.07 65.09 9.52
C SER A 77 0.89 63.95 9.14
N SER A 78 2.19 64.24 9.05
CA SER A 78 3.21 63.24 8.76
C SER A 78 3.35 62.19 9.87
N THR A 79 3.22 62.61 11.13
CA THR A 79 3.28 61.72 12.31
C THR A 79 2.04 60.82 12.39
N ALA A 80 0.89 61.32 11.92
CA ALA A 80 -0.35 60.55 11.80
C ALA A 80 -0.37 59.59 10.59
N GLY A 81 0.65 59.62 9.72
CA GLY A 81 0.70 58.81 8.49
C GLY A 81 -0.08 59.40 7.30
N GLU A 82 -0.61 60.61 7.43
CA GLU A 82 -1.33 61.34 6.38
C GLU A 82 -0.35 62.08 5.46
N LEU A 83 0.44 61.32 4.72
CA LEU A 83 1.54 61.86 3.93
C LEU A 83 1.08 62.66 2.70
N ASP A 84 -0.19 62.61 2.29
CA ASP A 84 -0.71 63.38 1.14
C ASP A 84 -0.96 64.86 1.45
N VAL A 85 -0.87 65.27 2.73
CA VAL A 85 -1.03 66.67 3.14
C VAL A 85 0.17 67.51 2.65
N ARG A 86 -0.10 68.68 2.06
CA ARG A 86 0.92 69.63 1.59
C ARG A 86 0.74 71.00 2.21
N GLY A 87 1.85 71.71 2.36
CA GLY A 87 1.87 73.08 2.85
C GLY A 87 1.58 74.07 1.74
N ASP A 88 0.88 75.16 2.06
CA ASP A 88 0.59 76.23 1.11
C ASP A 88 1.75 77.23 1.05
N ALA A 89 2.63 77.06 0.05
CA ALA A 89 3.81 77.91 -0.13
C ALA A 89 3.45 79.32 -0.65
N ASP A 90 2.35 79.48 -1.38
CA ASP A 90 1.95 80.75 -2.01
C ASP A 90 1.50 81.79 -0.96
N ARG A 91 1.13 81.31 0.24
CA ARG A 91 0.77 82.14 1.39
C ARG A 91 1.96 82.94 1.96
N PHE A 92 3.20 82.59 1.63
CA PHE A 92 4.40 83.16 2.26
C PHE A 92 5.36 83.79 1.23
N PRO A 93 5.77 85.07 1.40
CA PRO A 93 6.60 85.76 0.41
C PRO A 93 8.08 85.35 0.48
N GLY A 94 8.73 85.29 -0.68
CA GLY A 94 10.19 85.16 -0.79
C GLY A 94 10.77 83.88 -0.16
N GLY A 95 11.82 84.03 0.65
CA GLY A 95 12.53 82.89 1.26
C GLY A 95 11.68 82.05 2.23
N TRP A 96 10.59 82.61 2.75
CA TRP A 96 9.65 81.93 3.63
C TRP A 96 8.81 80.88 2.90
N GLY A 97 8.30 81.19 1.71
CA GLY A 97 7.61 80.22 0.84
C GLY A 97 8.54 79.11 0.35
N SER A 98 9.84 79.42 0.17
CA SER A 98 10.85 78.41 -0.15
C SER A 98 11.02 77.34 0.95
N ILE A 99 10.78 77.66 2.23
CA ILE A 99 10.84 76.67 3.33
C ILE A 99 9.70 75.66 3.19
N ILE A 100 8.46 76.14 3.01
CA ILE A 100 7.28 75.28 2.80
C ILE A 100 7.44 74.45 1.52
N THR A 101 7.97 75.05 0.46
CA THR A 101 8.34 74.34 -0.78
C THR A 101 9.37 73.24 -0.52
N GLY A 102 10.40 73.52 0.28
CA GLY A 102 11.40 72.54 0.70
C GLY A 102 10.82 71.37 1.50
N MET A 103 9.87 71.65 2.41
CA MET A 103 9.15 70.62 3.16
C MET A 103 8.28 69.73 2.24
N ASN A 104 7.54 70.35 1.32
CA ASN A 104 6.75 69.61 0.32
C ASN A 104 7.63 68.71 -0.56
N ASN A 105 8.76 69.22 -1.04
CA ASN A 105 9.71 68.43 -1.81
C ASN A 105 10.30 67.26 -1.00
N THR A 106 10.48 67.44 0.31
CA THR A 106 10.96 66.38 1.20
C THR A 106 9.91 65.28 1.35
N LEU A 107 8.64 65.66 1.52
CA LEU A 107 7.52 64.72 1.54
C LEU A 107 7.41 63.95 0.21
N ASP A 108 7.48 64.64 -0.92
CA ASP A 108 7.42 64.00 -2.24
C ASP A 108 8.56 62.99 -2.46
N ALA A 109 9.77 63.31 -1.97
CA ALA A 109 10.92 62.42 -2.04
C ALA A 109 10.78 61.14 -1.19
N VAL A 110 9.96 61.16 -0.14
CA VAL A 110 9.70 60.03 0.76
C VAL A 110 8.47 59.22 0.34
N ILE A 111 7.43 59.87 -0.16
CA ILE A 111 6.15 59.23 -0.51
C ILE A 111 6.26 58.35 -1.74
N GLN A 112 6.94 58.82 -2.79
CA GLN A 112 7.05 58.07 -4.05
C GLN A 112 7.67 56.67 -3.85
N PRO A 113 8.84 56.52 -3.19
CA PRO A 113 9.40 55.19 -2.92
C PRO A 113 8.50 54.31 -2.04
N LEU A 114 7.83 54.88 -1.04
CA LEU A 114 6.95 54.12 -0.13
C LEU A 114 5.72 53.57 -0.86
N ASN A 115 5.11 54.37 -1.75
CA ASN A 115 3.97 53.91 -2.55
C ASN A 115 4.36 52.77 -3.49
N VAL A 116 5.53 52.87 -4.15
CA VAL A 116 6.04 51.78 -5.00
C VAL A 116 6.31 50.52 -4.18
N ALA A 117 6.92 50.66 -3.00
CA ALA A 117 7.16 49.52 -2.13
C ALA A 117 5.84 48.86 -1.68
N ALA A 118 4.85 49.64 -1.28
CA ALA A 118 3.53 49.14 -0.87
C ALA A 118 2.82 48.40 -2.02
N GLU A 119 2.82 48.95 -3.23
CA GLU A 119 2.24 48.30 -4.41
C GLU A 119 2.91 46.95 -4.70
N TYR A 120 4.24 46.89 -4.64
CA TYR A 120 4.99 45.66 -4.89
C TYR A 120 4.73 44.59 -3.84
N VAL A 121 4.68 44.97 -2.56
CA VAL A 121 4.32 44.07 -1.47
C VAL A 121 2.89 43.56 -1.63
N GLU A 122 1.94 44.43 -2.03
CA GLU A 122 0.57 44.03 -2.32
C GLU A 122 0.49 42.99 -3.44
N ARG A 123 1.16 43.23 -4.57
CA ARG A 123 1.17 42.28 -5.71
C ARG A 123 1.74 40.92 -5.30
N ILE A 124 2.89 40.93 -4.64
CA ILE A 124 3.53 39.72 -4.11
C ILE A 124 2.61 38.97 -3.14
N SER A 125 1.90 39.68 -2.26
CA SER A 125 0.96 39.07 -1.30
C SER A 125 -0.22 38.37 -1.97
N ARG A 126 -0.57 38.78 -3.21
CA ARG A 126 -1.61 38.15 -4.04
C ARG A 126 -1.09 37.05 -4.96
N GLY A 127 0.21 36.74 -4.89
CA GLY A 127 0.85 35.73 -5.74
C GLY A 127 1.21 36.22 -7.15
N ASP A 128 1.07 37.53 -7.43
CA ASP A 128 1.56 38.15 -8.67
C ASP A 128 3.02 38.59 -8.47
N ILE A 129 3.94 38.09 -9.31
CA ILE A 129 5.36 38.41 -9.19
C ILE A 129 5.70 39.51 -10.22
N PRO A 130 5.86 40.76 -9.77
CA PRO A 130 6.13 41.90 -10.66
C PRO A 130 7.54 41.87 -11.25
N GLU A 131 7.75 42.65 -12.31
CA GLU A 131 9.10 42.92 -12.83
C GLU A 131 9.95 43.72 -11.82
N LYS A 132 11.27 43.52 -11.86
CA LYS A 132 12.22 44.21 -10.96
C LYS A 132 12.06 45.73 -11.08
N ILE A 133 12.12 46.41 -9.93
CA ILE A 133 12.10 47.87 -9.84
C ILE A 133 13.39 48.41 -10.47
N THR A 134 13.26 49.16 -11.57
CA THR A 134 14.38 49.74 -12.33
C THR A 134 14.65 51.20 -12.00
N TYR A 135 13.71 51.87 -11.33
CA TYR A 135 13.87 53.28 -10.93
C TYR A 135 15.02 53.44 -9.94
N ASN A 136 15.79 54.53 -10.09
CA ASN A 136 16.91 54.84 -9.22
C ASN A 136 16.46 55.70 -8.04
N TYR A 137 16.57 55.14 -6.84
CA TYR A 137 16.39 55.86 -5.59
C TYR A 137 17.75 56.17 -4.96
N ASN A 138 17.76 57.06 -3.97
CA ASN A 138 18.98 57.44 -3.23
C ASN A 138 18.89 56.92 -1.79
N GLY A 139 20.04 56.61 -1.18
CA GLY A 139 20.13 56.18 0.23
C GLY A 139 19.31 54.93 0.53
N ASP A 140 18.64 54.93 1.67
CA ASP A 140 17.87 53.79 2.21
C ASP A 140 16.75 53.31 1.28
N PHE A 141 16.15 54.21 0.50
CA PHE A 141 15.13 53.81 -0.50
C PHE A 141 15.71 52.94 -1.62
N ASN A 142 16.98 53.12 -1.95
CA ASN A 142 17.66 52.23 -2.88
C ASN A 142 17.91 50.85 -2.27
N GLU A 143 18.10 50.78 -0.95
CA GLU A 143 18.22 49.51 -0.22
C GLU A 143 16.87 48.78 -0.19
N ILE A 144 15.76 49.47 0.10
CA ILE A 144 14.40 48.90 0.02
C ILE A 144 14.15 48.33 -1.38
N LYS A 145 14.47 49.09 -2.43
CA LYS A 145 14.38 48.62 -3.82
C LYS A 145 15.19 47.35 -4.04
N ASN A 146 16.44 47.30 -3.57
CA ASN A 146 17.29 46.13 -3.72
C ASN A 146 16.73 44.91 -2.97
N ASN A 147 16.22 45.10 -1.75
CA ASN A 147 15.60 44.03 -0.97
C ASN A 147 14.33 43.49 -1.63
N LEU A 148 13.47 44.37 -2.16
CA LEU A 148 12.30 43.95 -2.94
C LEU A 148 12.71 43.22 -4.23
N ASN A 149 13.74 43.68 -4.93
CA ASN A 149 14.26 42.99 -6.11
C ASN A 149 14.86 41.62 -5.79
N LEU A 150 15.51 41.45 -4.64
CA LEU A 150 15.97 40.16 -4.14
C LEU A 150 14.79 39.23 -3.80
N CYS A 151 13.71 39.77 -3.22
CA CYS A 151 12.49 39.03 -2.96
C CYS A 151 11.84 38.54 -4.27
N ILE A 152 11.70 39.42 -5.27
CA ILE A 152 11.20 39.07 -6.62
C ILE A 152 12.06 37.97 -7.24
N GLU A 153 13.38 38.07 -7.13
CA GLU A 153 14.31 37.07 -7.65
C GLU A 153 14.15 35.71 -6.96
N GLY A 154 14.03 35.69 -5.63
CA GLY A 154 13.75 34.47 -4.86
C GLY A 154 12.40 33.83 -5.24
N LEU A 155 11.34 34.63 -5.36
CA LEU A 155 10.02 34.18 -5.80
C LEU A 155 10.04 33.64 -7.23
N GLY A 156 10.93 34.14 -8.10
CA GLY A 156 11.19 33.56 -9.41
C GLY A 156 11.59 32.08 -9.35
N GLY A 157 12.25 31.64 -8.28
CA GLY A 157 12.55 30.24 -8.03
C GLY A 157 11.33 29.39 -7.73
N LEU A 158 10.31 29.94 -7.06
CA LEU A 158 9.03 29.25 -6.87
C LEU A 158 8.25 29.14 -8.19
N VAL A 159 8.34 30.13 -9.07
CA VAL A 159 7.74 30.05 -10.42
C VAL A 159 8.40 28.96 -11.24
N GLU A 160 9.74 28.92 -11.25
CA GLU A 160 10.49 27.88 -11.95
C GLU A 160 10.17 26.50 -11.35
N ALA A 161 10.20 26.35 -10.03
CA ALA A 161 9.84 25.12 -9.34
C ALA A 161 8.41 24.66 -9.67
N ASN A 162 7.43 25.58 -9.72
CA ASN A 162 6.07 25.25 -10.11
C ASN A 162 5.99 24.75 -11.56
N LYS A 163 6.70 25.38 -12.50
CA LYS A 163 6.80 24.89 -13.89
C LYS A 163 7.35 23.47 -13.93
N ILE A 164 8.44 23.21 -13.21
CA ILE A 164 9.06 21.88 -13.15
C ILE A 164 8.13 20.86 -12.49
N LEU A 165 7.37 21.23 -11.45
CA LEU A 165 6.33 20.37 -10.87
C LEU A 165 5.22 20.02 -11.87
N GLN A 166 4.84 20.95 -12.76
CA GLN A 166 3.89 20.64 -13.85
C GLN A 166 4.47 19.62 -14.84
N ASN A 167 5.78 19.63 -15.10
CA ASN A 167 6.44 18.63 -15.94
C ASN A 167 6.51 17.26 -15.23
N ILE A 168 6.89 17.24 -13.95
CA ILE A 168 6.93 16.01 -13.13
C ILE A 168 5.55 15.32 -13.09
N LYS A 169 4.46 16.09 -13.01
CA LYS A 169 3.09 15.56 -13.10
C LYS A 169 2.84 14.76 -14.39
N LEU A 170 3.52 15.11 -15.48
CA LEU A 170 3.42 14.44 -16.77
C LEU A 170 4.48 13.33 -16.94
N ASN A 171 5.24 13.01 -15.88
CA ASN A 171 6.43 12.15 -15.91
C ASN A 171 7.55 12.65 -16.85
N ASP A 172 7.59 13.97 -17.11
CA ASP A 172 8.69 14.61 -17.82
C ASP A 172 9.73 15.12 -16.83
N PHE A 173 10.88 14.44 -16.80
CA PHE A 173 12.01 14.72 -15.91
C PHE A 173 13.20 15.35 -16.64
N THR A 174 13.00 15.82 -17.88
CA THR A 174 14.09 16.30 -18.74
C THR A 174 14.59 17.70 -18.39
N GLU A 175 13.73 18.52 -17.79
CA GLU A 175 14.08 19.86 -17.31
C GLU A 175 14.27 19.88 -15.80
N LYS A 176 15.26 20.65 -15.35
CA LYS A 176 15.58 20.94 -13.95
C LYS A 176 15.56 22.44 -13.72
N THR A 177 15.48 22.87 -12.46
CA THR A 177 15.64 24.28 -12.12
C THR A 177 17.07 24.71 -12.43
N LYS A 178 17.25 25.88 -13.05
CA LYS A 178 18.57 26.41 -13.44
C LYS A 178 18.93 27.70 -12.71
N GLY A 179 17.95 28.38 -12.12
CA GLY A 179 18.20 29.64 -11.43
C GLY A 179 19.08 29.48 -10.20
N SER A 180 19.96 30.45 -9.98
CA SER A 180 20.81 30.53 -8.79
C SER A 180 20.13 31.36 -7.71
N TYR A 181 19.24 30.72 -6.96
CA TYR A 181 18.50 31.36 -5.87
C TYR A 181 19.27 31.32 -4.54
N ALA A 182 18.82 32.08 -3.55
CA ALA A 182 19.42 32.14 -2.22
C ALA A 182 18.44 31.65 -1.13
N GLY A 183 18.98 31.11 -0.03
CA GLY A 183 18.21 30.62 1.11
C GLY A 183 17.21 29.51 0.75
N ILE A 184 16.02 29.56 1.34
CA ILE A 184 14.98 28.54 1.18
C ILE A 184 14.55 28.32 -0.28
N PHE A 185 14.60 29.37 -1.12
CA PHE A 185 14.27 29.25 -2.54
C PHE A 185 15.24 28.32 -3.28
N LYS A 186 16.52 28.35 -2.89
CA LYS A 186 17.52 27.41 -3.40
C LYS A 186 17.27 26.01 -2.90
N GLU A 187 17.01 25.85 -1.59
CA GLU A 187 16.76 24.54 -0.99
C GLU A 187 15.55 23.84 -1.63
N VAL A 188 14.48 24.58 -1.96
CA VAL A 188 13.32 24.05 -2.70
C VAL A 188 13.71 23.61 -4.11
N CYS A 189 14.50 24.41 -4.83
CA CYS A 189 14.96 24.06 -6.18
C CYS A 189 15.90 22.84 -6.17
N ASP A 190 16.84 22.78 -5.23
CA ASP A 190 17.77 21.66 -5.07
C ASP A 190 17.02 20.38 -4.68
N ALA A 191 16.10 20.45 -3.71
CA ALA A 191 15.25 19.32 -3.33
C ALA A 191 14.38 18.82 -4.50
N LEU A 192 13.87 19.74 -5.33
CA LEU A 192 13.11 19.38 -6.52
C LEU A 192 14.00 18.66 -7.55
N ASN A 193 15.23 19.14 -7.75
CA ASN A 193 16.20 18.49 -8.62
C ASN A 193 16.60 17.09 -8.11
N ASP A 194 16.73 16.91 -6.80
CA ASP A 194 16.98 15.60 -6.19
C ASP A 194 15.80 14.63 -6.42
N VAL A 195 14.56 15.12 -6.33
CA VAL A 195 13.35 14.33 -6.67
C VAL A 195 13.38 13.93 -8.14
N ILE A 196 13.79 14.83 -9.04
CA ILE A 196 13.93 14.54 -10.47
C ILE A 196 14.99 13.46 -10.69
N ASP A 197 16.17 13.59 -10.07
CA ASP A 197 17.23 12.58 -10.17
C ASP A 197 16.77 11.21 -9.66
N HIS A 198 16.01 11.20 -8.57
CA HIS A 198 15.46 9.96 -8.04
C HIS A 198 14.46 9.33 -9.02
N ASN A 199 13.59 10.12 -9.63
CA ASN A 199 12.62 9.62 -10.61
C ASN A 199 13.29 9.16 -11.92
N ILE A 200 14.32 9.85 -12.41
CA ILE A 200 15.13 9.39 -13.55
C ILE A 200 15.76 8.03 -13.22
N TYR A 201 16.38 7.91 -12.05
CA TYR A 201 17.02 6.67 -11.61
C TYR A 201 16.01 5.50 -11.52
N VAL A 202 14.79 5.80 -11.06
CA VAL A 202 13.67 4.87 -11.05
C VAL A 202 13.25 4.48 -12.48
N GLN A 203 13.07 5.44 -13.39
CA GLN A 203 12.73 5.18 -14.79
C GLN A 203 13.79 4.29 -15.46
N GLU A 204 15.07 4.61 -15.29
CA GLU A 204 16.17 3.79 -15.82
C GLU A 204 16.14 2.37 -15.25
N THR A 205 15.85 2.23 -13.96
CA THR A 205 15.76 0.91 -13.32
C THR A 205 14.60 0.10 -13.89
N VAL A 206 13.44 0.71 -14.06
CA VAL A 206 12.28 0.04 -14.67
C VAL A 206 12.59 -0.35 -16.12
N SER A 207 13.25 0.51 -16.89
CA SER A 207 13.70 0.21 -18.26
C SER A 207 14.68 -0.96 -18.28
N GLN A 208 15.69 -0.98 -17.40
CA GLN A 208 16.63 -2.10 -17.29
C GLN A 208 15.93 -3.41 -16.94
N ILE A 209 15.00 -3.39 -15.99
CA ILE A 209 14.22 -4.58 -15.62
C ILE A 209 13.35 -5.06 -16.79
N ALA A 210 12.76 -4.14 -17.55
CA ALA A 210 11.98 -4.47 -18.75
C ALA A 210 12.84 -5.13 -19.85
N GLU A 211 14.13 -4.77 -19.93
CA GLU A 211 15.11 -5.42 -20.80
C GLU A 211 15.71 -6.71 -20.20
N GLY A 212 15.34 -7.07 -18.97
CA GLY A 212 15.88 -8.23 -18.26
C GLY A 212 17.27 -8.00 -17.65
N ASN A 213 17.78 -6.76 -17.62
CA ASN A 213 19.03 -6.41 -16.97
C ASN A 213 18.81 -6.21 -15.46
N LEU A 214 19.41 -7.10 -14.65
CA LEU A 214 19.31 -7.09 -13.18
C LEU A 214 20.59 -6.65 -12.46
N GLU A 215 21.56 -6.04 -13.15
CA GLU A 215 22.87 -5.66 -12.60
C GLU A 215 22.79 -4.74 -11.38
N ARG A 216 21.71 -3.95 -11.24
CA ARG A 216 21.49 -3.05 -10.11
C ARG A 216 21.01 -3.75 -8.82
N LEU A 217 20.61 -5.02 -8.87
CA LEU A 217 20.06 -5.75 -7.73
C LEU A 217 21.01 -5.79 -6.49
N PRO A 218 22.32 -6.04 -6.62
CA PRO A 218 23.23 -6.04 -5.47
C PRO A 218 23.33 -4.65 -4.81
N ALA A 219 23.36 -3.59 -5.61
CA ALA A 219 23.40 -2.22 -5.10
C ALA A 219 22.12 -1.89 -4.31
N TYR A 220 20.95 -2.32 -4.79
CA TYR A 220 19.70 -2.15 -4.06
C TYR A 220 19.64 -2.95 -2.76
N LYS A 221 20.09 -4.21 -2.77
CA LYS A 221 20.15 -5.02 -1.54
C LYS A 221 21.06 -4.40 -0.47
N ALA A 222 22.15 -3.76 -0.88
CA ALA A 222 23.06 -3.08 0.04
C ALA A 222 22.41 -1.86 0.73
N ILE A 223 21.52 -1.16 0.03
CA ILE A 223 20.75 -0.04 0.60
C ILE A 223 19.59 -0.57 1.45
N GLY A 224 18.88 -1.61 0.98
CA GLY A 224 17.73 -2.21 1.67
C GLY A 224 16.49 -1.32 1.64
N LYS A 225 16.39 -0.40 2.59
CA LYS A 225 15.32 0.62 2.66
C LYS A 225 15.95 1.97 3.03
N ARG A 226 15.54 3.05 2.35
CA ARG A 226 16.08 4.40 2.62
C ARG A 226 15.48 5.03 3.87
N CYS A 227 14.23 4.70 4.20
CA CYS A 227 13.56 5.08 5.44
C CYS A 227 12.50 4.05 5.81
N GLU A 228 11.85 4.18 6.97
CA GLU A 228 10.78 3.27 7.40
C GLU A 228 9.57 3.24 6.45
N ASN A 229 9.30 4.35 5.76
CA ASN A 229 8.19 4.47 4.82
C ASN A 229 8.58 4.09 3.37
N ASP A 230 9.84 3.73 3.12
CA ASP A 230 10.30 3.34 1.79
C ASP A 230 9.75 1.95 1.42
N LYS A 231 8.72 1.95 0.58
CA LYS A 231 8.14 0.74 -0.01
C LYS A 231 8.67 0.45 -1.41
N LEU A 232 9.32 1.43 -2.05
CA LEU A 232 9.73 1.35 -3.45
C LEU A 232 10.95 0.45 -3.59
N LEU A 233 11.99 0.68 -2.78
CA LEU A 233 13.22 -0.11 -2.86
C LEU A 233 13.00 -1.58 -2.49
N PRO A 234 12.28 -1.91 -1.39
CA PRO A 234 11.96 -3.30 -1.08
C PRO A 234 11.14 -3.98 -2.18
N ALA A 235 10.20 -3.26 -2.82
CA ALA A 235 9.42 -3.80 -3.93
C ALA A 235 10.30 -4.10 -5.16
N TYR A 236 11.23 -3.21 -5.52
CA TYR A 236 12.19 -3.48 -6.60
C TYR A 236 13.15 -4.62 -6.27
N ILE A 237 13.67 -4.69 -5.04
CA ILE A 237 14.51 -5.81 -4.61
C ILE A 237 13.75 -7.13 -4.72
N ALA A 238 12.50 -7.17 -4.27
CA ALA A 238 11.66 -8.37 -4.35
C ALA A 238 11.36 -8.75 -5.80
N MET A 239 10.97 -7.80 -6.64
CA MET A 239 10.68 -8.02 -8.07
C MET A 239 11.90 -8.55 -8.80
N MET A 240 13.05 -7.87 -8.70
CA MET A 240 14.30 -8.29 -9.32
C MET A 240 14.81 -9.63 -8.78
N SER A 241 14.67 -9.90 -7.47
CA SER A 241 15.08 -11.19 -6.90
C SER A 241 14.22 -12.34 -7.41
N ASN A 242 12.92 -12.14 -7.59
CA ASN A 242 12.04 -13.15 -8.16
C ASN A 242 12.36 -13.42 -9.63
N ILE A 243 12.64 -12.37 -10.42
CA ILE A 243 13.06 -12.52 -11.83
C ILE A 243 14.40 -13.27 -11.90
N GLN A 244 15.39 -12.90 -11.07
CA GLN A 244 16.68 -13.60 -11.04
C GLN A 244 16.49 -15.09 -10.72
N LEU A 245 15.70 -15.39 -9.68
CA LEU A 245 15.45 -16.76 -9.27
C LEU A 245 14.74 -17.59 -10.36
N LEU A 246 13.79 -17.00 -11.10
CA LEU A 246 13.16 -17.68 -12.24
C LEU A 246 14.17 -17.98 -13.35
N THR A 247 15.06 -17.03 -13.65
CA THR A 247 16.11 -17.23 -14.64
C THR A 247 17.04 -18.35 -14.21
N ASP A 248 17.44 -18.38 -12.93
CA ASP A 248 18.32 -19.41 -12.37
C ASP A 248 17.66 -20.80 -12.44
N GLU A 249 16.42 -20.94 -11.95
CA GLU A 249 15.69 -22.23 -11.98
C GLU A 249 15.42 -22.71 -13.43
N THR A 250 15.19 -21.79 -14.37
CA THR A 250 15.02 -22.13 -15.80
C THR A 250 16.33 -22.60 -16.41
N GLN A 251 17.45 -21.98 -16.05
CA GLN A 251 18.77 -22.38 -16.51
C GLN A 251 19.14 -23.77 -16.00
N ASP A 252 18.92 -24.04 -14.71
CA ASP A 252 19.18 -25.35 -14.10
C ASP A 252 18.36 -26.46 -14.76
N LEU A 253 17.07 -26.22 -15.04
CA LEU A 253 16.22 -27.17 -15.77
C LEU A 253 16.72 -27.41 -17.20
N THR A 254 17.14 -26.34 -17.88
CA THR A 254 17.65 -26.42 -19.25
C THR A 254 18.94 -27.25 -19.30
N ASP A 255 19.86 -27.02 -18.37
CA ASP A 255 21.11 -27.76 -18.27
C ASP A 255 20.85 -29.24 -17.94
N ALA A 256 19.91 -29.54 -17.03
CA ALA A 256 19.50 -30.90 -16.72
C ALA A 256 18.91 -31.63 -17.94
N ALA A 257 18.04 -30.96 -18.70
CA ALA A 257 17.46 -31.50 -19.92
C ALA A 257 18.52 -31.79 -20.99
N ILE A 258 19.50 -30.89 -21.19
CA ILE A 258 20.64 -31.09 -22.11
C ILE A 258 21.48 -32.30 -21.68
N MET A 259 21.64 -32.51 -20.38
CA MET A 259 22.38 -33.67 -19.82
C MET A 259 21.55 -34.97 -19.80
N GLY A 260 20.29 -34.96 -20.24
CA GLY A 260 19.40 -36.12 -20.22
C GLY A 260 18.90 -36.52 -18.82
N LYS A 261 19.03 -35.62 -17.83
CA LYS A 261 18.52 -35.82 -16.46
C LYS A 261 17.09 -35.31 -16.34
N LEU A 262 16.16 -36.13 -16.83
CA LEU A 262 14.75 -35.74 -16.96
C LEU A 262 13.95 -35.80 -15.64
N ASP A 263 14.58 -36.20 -14.54
CA ASP A 263 14.02 -36.28 -13.18
C ASP A 263 14.20 -35.00 -12.36
N VAL A 264 15.02 -34.05 -12.83
CA VAL A 264 15.24 -32.76 -12.16
C VAL A 264 14.01 -31.86 -12.28
N ARG A 265 13.64 -31.17 -11.19
CA ARG A 265 12.52 -30.23 -11.11
C ARG A 265 12.97 -28.92 -10.47
N ALA A 266 12.36 -27.82 -10.89
CA ALA A 266 12.61 -26.51 -10.29
C ALA A 266 11.88 -26.38 -8.94
N ASP A 267 12.49 -25.67 -7.99
CA ASP A 267 11.95 -25.49 -6.63
C ASP A 267 10.96 -24.32 -6.56
N SER A 268 9.67 -24.65 -6.67
CA SER A 268 8.59 -23.66 -6.65
C SER A 268 8.40 -22.97 -5.28
N SER A 269 8.96 -23.51 -4.19
CA SER A 269 8.75 -22.98 -2.82
C SER A 269 9.45 -21.65 -2.57
N LYS A 270 10.49 -21.34 -3.35
CA LYS A 270 11.27 -20.09 -3.25
C LYS A 270 10.56 -18.90 -3.90
N LEU A 271 9.50 -19.14 -4.68
CA LEU A 271 8.75 -18.13 -5.42
C LEU A 271 7.34 -17.93 -4.83
N LYS A 272 6.70 -16.80 -5.14
CA LYS A 272 5.35 -16.44 -4.66
C LYS A 272 4.45 -15.98 -5.80
N GLY A 273 3.14 -16.12 -5.63
CA GLY A 273 2.14 -15.63 -6.60
C GLY A 273 2.23 -16.35 -7.95
N GLU A 274 2.09 -15.58 -9.04
CA GLU A 274 2.11 -16.11 -10.41
C GLU A 274 3.45 -16.75 -10.79
N TYR A 275 4.57 -16.26 -10.23
CA TYR A 275 5.89 -16.85 -10.46
C TYR A 275 5.97 -18.30 -9.98
N LYS A 276 5.32 -18.62 -8.86
CA LYS A 276 5.23 -19.98 -8.33
C LYS A 276 4.42 -20.89 -9.26
N LYS A 277 3.24 -20.42 -9.71
CA LYS A 277 2.37 -21.16 -10.63
C LYS A 277 3.06 -21.47 -11.95
N LEU A 278 3.89 -20.54 -12.45
CA LEU A 278 4.68 -20.75 -13.67
C LEU A 278 5.64 -21.94 -13.50
N VAL A 279 6.40 -21.98 -12.40
CA VAL A 279 7.32 -23.09 -12.11
C VAL A 279 6.57 -24.42 -11.90
N GLU A 280 5.44 -24.41 -11.19
CA GLU A 280 4.57 -25.59 -11.05
C GLU A 280 4.04 -26.08 -12.40
N GLY A 281 3.65 -25.16 -13.29
CA GLY A 281 3.22 -25.49 -14.65
C GLY A 281 4.32 -26.13 -15.50
N VAL A 282 5.56 -25.63 -15.38
CA VAL A 282 6.74 -26.23 -16.04
C VAL A 282 6.99 -27.64 -15.51
N ASN A 283 6.98 -27.83 -14.19
CA ASN A 283 7.17 -29.14 -13.58
C ASN A 283 6.09 -30.14 -14.02
N ASN A 284 4.81 -29.75 -14.01
CA ASN A 284 3.70 -30.59 -14.46
C ASN A 284 3.83 -30.97 -15.95
N THR A 285 4.36 -30.06 -16.77
CA THR A 285 4.63 -30.33 -18.19
C THR A 285 5.73 -31.38 -18.34
N LEU A 286 6.80 -31.29 -17.54
CA LEU A 286 7.86 -32.29 -17.51
C LEU A 286 7.33 -33.66 -17.08
N ASP A 287 6.50 -33.73 -16.05
CA ASP A 287 5.91 -34.99 -15.58
C ASP A 287 5.05 -35.67 -16.67
N ALA A 288 4.22 -34.91 -17.37
CA ALA A 288 3.39 -35.40 -18.46
C ALA A 288 4.21 -35.93 -19.65
N VAL A 289 5.44 -35.43 -19.85
CA VAL A 289 6.34 -35.85 -20.94
C VAL A 289 7.19 -37.04 -20.53
N VAL A 290 7.69 -37.11 -19.28
CA VAL A 290 8.68 -38.11 -18.88
C VAL A 290 8.08 -39.50 -18.71
N GLU A 291 6.88 -39.62 -18.15
CA GLU A 291 6.26 -40.91 -17.84
C GLU A 291 6.09 -41.84 -19.06
N PRO A 292 5.56 -41.40 -20.22
CA PRO A 292 5.43 -42.26 -21.40
C PRO A 292 6.77 -42.74 -21.98
N PHE A 293 7.83 -41.92 -21.89
CA PHE A 293 9.14 -42.28 -22.42
C PHE A 293 9.83 -43.38 -21.61
N VAL A 294 9.68 -43.36 -20.28
CA VAL A 294 10.22 -44.39 -19.39
C VAL A 294 9.56 -45.74 -19.68
N LEU A 295 8.23 -45.75 -19.84
CA LEU A 295 7.47 -46.96 -20.18
C LEU A 295 7.89 -47.56 -21.53
N ALA A 296 8.03 -46.72 -22.56
CA ALA A 296 8.46 -47.18 -23.88
C ALA A 296 9.86 -47.81 -23.86
N ALA A 297 10.78 -47.23 -23.07
CA ALA A 297 12.15 -47.77 -22.91
C ALA A 297 12.13 -49.18 -22.28
N GLU A 298 11.30 -49.41 -21.25
CA GLU A 298 11.14 -50.71 -20.61
C GLU A 298 10.64 -51.80 -21.58
N TYR A 299 9.63 -51.48 -22.40
CA TYR A 299 9.07 -52.44 -23.37
C TYR A 299 10.05 -52.82 -24.47
N ILE A 300 10.85 -51.85 -24.95
CA ILE A 300 11.93 -52.11 -25.91
C ILE A 300 12.98 -53.04 -25.29
N GLU A 301 13.33 -52.86 -24.01
CA GLU A 301 14.28 -53.74 -23.31
C GLU A 301 13.77 -55.19 -23.25
N ARG A 302 12.49 -55.40 -22.91
CA ARG A 302 11.89 -56.75 -22.81
C ARG A 302 11.87 -57.48 -24.16
N ILE A 303 11.38 -56.83 -25.21
CA ILE A 303 11.34 -57.39 -26.58
C ILE A 303 12.76 -57.76 -27.04
N SER A 304 13.75 -56.92 -26.74
CA SER A 304 15.16 -57.17 -27.11
C SER A 304 15.76 -58.41 -26.43
N ARG A 305 15.17 -58.89 -25.34
CA ARG A 305 15.57 -60.13 -24.63
C ARG A 305 14.79 -61.38 -25.08
N GLY A 306 13.87 -61.25 -26.04
CA GLY A 306 13.02 -62.35 -26.50
C GLY A 306 11.84 -62.68 -25.57
N ASP A 307 11.57 -61.82 -24.58
CA ASP A 307 10.33 -61.85 -23.79
C ASP A 307 9.29 -61.00 -24.53
N ILE A 308 8.19 -61.61 -25.00
CA ILE A 308 7.10 -60.89 -25.66
C ILE A 308 6.12 -60.44 -24.57
N PRO A 309 6.10 -59.13 -24.21
CA PRO A 309 5.24 -58.63 -23.14
C PRO A 309 3.77 -58.61 -23.54
N GLU A 310 2.89 -58.46 -22.54
CA GLU A 310 1.48 -58.14 -22.80
C GLU A 310 1.33 -56.77 -23.47
N LYS A 311 0.17 -56.52 -24.07
CA LYS A 311 -0.10 -55.24 -24.73
C LYS A 311 -0.21 -54.09 -23.74
N ILE A 312 0.27 -52.92 -24.13
CA ILE A 312 0.12 -51.69 -23.34
C ILE A 312 -1.37 -51.29 -23.37
N THR A 313 -2.02 -51.26 -22.20
CA THR A 313 -3.44 -50.88 -22.01
C THR A 313 -3.64 -49.46 -21.49
N ALA A 314 -2.56 -48.80 -21.06
CA ALA A 314 -2.58 -47.41 -20.59
C ALA A 314 -2.98 -46.44 -21.71
N GLN A 315 -3.90 -45.51 -21.40
CA GLN A 315 -4.41 -44.54 -22.36
C GLN A 315 -3.61 -43.24 -22.31
N TYR A 316 -2.87 -42.94 -23.37
CA TYR A 316 -2.21 -41.64 -23.56
C TYR A 316 -2.87 -40.88 -24.70
N LYS A 317 -2.61 -39.57 -24.79
CA LYS A 317 -3.17 -38.68 -25.81
C LYS A 317 -2.08 -38.27 -26.81
N GLY A 318 -2.49 -38.01 -28.06
CA GLY A 318 -1.59 -37.53 -29.12
C GLY A 318 -0.51 -38.55 -29.50
N ASP A 319 0.69 -38.05 -29.80
CA ASP A 319 1.83 -38.82 -30.31
C ASP A 319 2.25 -39.98 -29.39
N TYR A 320 2.03 -39.84 -28.07
CA TYR A 320 2.30 -40.92 -27.10
C TYR A 320 1.42 -42.16 -27.33
N ASN A 321 0.17 -41.96 -27.78
CA ASN A 321 -0.69 -43.07 -28.15
C ASN A 321 -0.20 -43.76 -29.44
N GLU A 322 0.44 -43.01 -30.34
CA GLU A 322 1.05 -43.57 -31.55
C GLU A 322 2.24 -44.48 -31.21
N ILE A 323 3.10 -44.07 -30.27
CA ILE A 323 4.20 -44.92 -29.75
C ILE A 323 3.64 -46.23 -29.19
N ASN A 324 2.59 -46.17 -28.37
CA ASN A 324 1.96 -47.37 -27.82
C ASN A 324 1.37 -48.27 -28.91
N ASN A 325 0.69 -47.70 -29.90
CA ASN A 325 0.13 -48.46 -31.02
C ASN A 325 1.23 -49.16 -31.83
N ASN A 326 2.34 -48.47 -32.11
CA ASN A 326 3.47 -49.04 -32.84
C ASN A 326 4.14 -50.18 -32.07
N LEU A 327 4.32 -50.05 -30.74
CA LEU A 327 4.83 -51.13 -29.90
C LEU A 327 3.87 -52.33 -29.87
N ASN A 328 2.56 -52.09 -29.74
CA ASN A 328 1.55 -53.16 -29.78
C ASN A 328 1.50 -53.90 -31.13
N LEU A 329 1.67 -53.19 -32.26
CA LEU A 329 1.78 -53.81 -33.58
C LEU A 329 3.03 -54.68 -33.72
N CYS A 330 4.13 -54.27 -33.11
CA CYS A 330 5.37 -55.06 -33.07
C CYS A 330 5.17 -56.37 -32.27
N ILE A 331 4.51 -56.28 -31.11
CA ILE A 331 4.14 -57.44 -30.28
C ILE A 331 3.29 -58.45 -31.09
N ASP A 332 2.26 -57.97 -31.81
CA ASP A 332 1.38 -58.82 -32.61
C ASP A 332 2.12 -59.56 -33.74
N ALA A 333 3.03 -58.88 -34.44
CA ALA A 333 3.77 -59.47 -35.55
C ALA A 333 4.71 -60.60 -35.10
N LEU A 334 5.41 -60.40 -33.97
CA LEU A 334 6.32 -61.40 -33.41
C LEU A 334 5.56 -62.63 -32.87
N ASP A 335 4.49 -62.41 -32.11
CA ASP A 335 3.64 -63.48 -31.58
C ASP A 335 3.03 -64.34 -32.70
N GLY A 336 2.59 -63.73 -33.80
CA GLY A 336 2.07 -64.44 -34.97
C GLY A 336 3.09 -65.35 -35.65
N CYS A 337 4.34 -64.88 -35.82
CA CYS A 337 5.40 -65.66 -36.45
C CYS A 337 5.80 -66.87 -35.59
N ILE A 338 5.89 -66.70 -34.27
CA ILE A 338 6.21 -67.78 -33.32
C ILE A 338 5.14 -68.89 -33.40
N LYS A 339 3.86 -68.50 -33.45
CA LYS A 339 2.74 -69.45 -33.56
C LYS A 339 2.77 -70.24 -34.85
N ASP A 340 3.04 -69.62 -36.00
CA ASP A 340 3.04 -70.32 -37.29
C ASP A 340 4.24 -71.27 -37.46
N VAL A 341 5.41 -70.90 -36.94
CA VAL A 341 6.56 -71.83 -36.85
C VAL A 341 6.25 -72.98 -35.91
N GLY A 342 5.64 -72.70 -34.76
CA GLY A 342 5.13 -73.71 -33.83
C GLY A 342 4.16 -74.67 -34.52
N MET A 343 3.20 -74.14 -35.29
CA MET A 343 2.23 -74.93 -36.05
C MET A 343 2.90 -75.82 -37.10
N MET A 344 3.88 -75.33 -37.86
CA MET A 344 4.58 -76.16 -38.85
C MET A 344 5.42 -77.25 -38.20
N ASN A 345 6.13 -76.92 -37.12
CA ASN A 345 6.87 -77.92 -36.34
C ASN A 345 5.91 -78.99 -35.81
N GLU A 346 4.76 -78.56 -35.27
CA GLU A 346 3.73 -79.45 -34.81
C GLU A 346 3.15 -80.30 -35.96
N ALA A 347 2.93 -79.73 -37.15
CA ALA A 347 2.47 -80.45 -38.34
C ALA A 347 3.49 -81.47 -38.85
N ALA A 348 4.78 -81.13 -38.90
CA ALA A 348 5.86 -82.07 -39.23
C ALA A 348 5.97 -83.20 -38.21
N VAL A 349 5.92 -82.88 -36.90
CA VAL A 349 5.93 -83.87 -35.82
C VAL A 349 4.71 -84.80 -35.93
N LYS A 350 3.57 -84.27 -36.37
CA LYS A 350 2.33 -85.03 -36.61
C LYS A 350 2.27 -85.72 -37.98
N GLY A 351 3.26 -85.53 -38.85
CA GLY A 351 3.30 -86.11 -40.19
C GLY A 351 2.32 -85.49 -41.20
N ASP A 352 1.65 -84.37 -40.85
CA ASP A 352 0.81 -83.59 -41.76
C ASP A 352 1.71 -82.66 -42.59
N LEU A 353 2.19 -83.20 -43.72
CA LEU A 353 3.09 -82.50 -44.63
C LEU A 353 2.34 -81.73 -45.73
N ASP A 354 1.01 -81.71 -45.70
CA ASP A 354 0.16 -80.93 -46.59
C ASP A 354 -0.21 -79.57 -45.99
N ARG A 355 0.02 -79.38 -44.68
CA ARG A 355 -0.16 -78.09 -44.01
C ARG A 355 0.74 -77.03 -44.62
N ARG A 356 0.19 -75.83 -44.83
CA ARG A 356 0.94 -74.67 -45.35
C ARG A 356 0.70 -73.46 -44.44
N ILE A 357 1.75 -72.66 -44.23
CA ILE A 357 1.59 -71.31 -43.66
C ILE A 357 0.86 -70.45 -44.69
N ASP A 358 -0.16 -69.73 -44.23
CA ASP A 358 -0.78 -68.65 -44.99
C ASP A 358 0.14 -67.42 -44.98
N VAL A 359 0.97 -67.32 -46.01
CA VAL A 359 1.98 -66.26 -46.17
C VAL A 359 1.35 -64.86 -46.23
N SER A 360 0.07 -64.74 -46.59
CA SER A 360 -0.61 -63.45 -46.73
C SER A 360 -0.85 -62.72 -45.40
N ARG A 361 -0.79 -63.44 -44.27
CA ARG A 361 -0.95 -62.88 -42.91
C ARG A 361 0.31 -62.19 -42.39
N HIS A 362 1.44 -62.37 -43.07
CA HIS A 362 2.74 -61.79 -42.71
C HIS A 362 3.16 -60.75 -43.74
N LYS A 363 3.98 -59.78 -43.31
CA LYS A 363 4.53 -58.74 -44.19
C LYS A 363 6.06 -58.71 -44.09
N GLY A 364 6.72 -58.25 -45.16
CA GLY A 364 8.18 -58.10 -45.18
C GLY A 364 8.91 -59.44 -45.02
N ASP A 365 9.95 -59.45 -44.19
CA ASP A 365 10.80 -60.64 -44.02
C ASP A 365 10.10 -61.81 -43.32
N PHE A 366 9.08 -61.56 -42.49
CA PHE A 366 8.27 -62.61 -41.86
C PHE A 366 7.52 -63.47 -42.90
N ALA A 367 7.09 -62.88 -44.03
CA ALA A 367 6.43 -63.62 -45.12
C ALA A 367 7.41 -64.54 -45.88
N LYS A 368 8.67 -64.12 -46.04
CA LYS A 368 9.70 -64.92 -46.71
C LYS A 368 10.00 -66.21 -45.94
N ILE A 369 10.03 -66.12 -44.60
CA ILE A 369 10.23 -67.27 -43.70
C ILE A 369 9.11 -68.30 -43.90
N GLY A 370 7.85 -67.85 -43.93
CA GLY A 370 6.71 -68.74 -44.15
C GLY A 370 6.72 -69.46 -45.52
N GLY A 371 7.16 -68.78 -46.58
CA GLY A 371 7.27 -69.36 -47.93
C GLY A 371 8.30 -70.50 -48.04
N GLY A 372 9.50 -70.32 -47.48
CA GLY A 372 10.55 -71.33 -47.56
C GLY A 372 10.24 -72.63 -46.81
N LEU A 373 9.45 -72.56 -45.73
CA LEU A 373 8.98 -73.75 -44.99
C LEU A 373 7.99 -74.58 -45.81
N ASN A 374 7.11 -73.94 -46.57
CA ASN A 374 6.11 -74.60 -47.41
C ASN A 374 6.73 -75.49 -48.51
N ASP A 375 7.79 -75.01 -49.17
CA ASP A 375 8.48 -75.75 -50.23
C ASP A 375 9.14 -77.02 -49.71
N THR A 376 9.74 -76.94 -48.51
CA THR A 376 10.42 -78.07 -47.85
C THR A 376 9.45 -79.20 -47.52
N PHE A 377 8.25 -78.87 -47.02
CA PHE A 377 7.23 -79.85 -46.69
C PHE A 377 6.69 -80.58 -47.92
N GLY A 378 6.63 -79.90 -49.08
CA GLY A 378 6.12 -80.46 -50.34
C GLY A 378 6.92 -81.67 -50.85
N GLU A 379 8.25 -81.60 -50.85
CA GLU A 379 9.08 -82.72 -51.32
C GLU A 379 9.13 -83.90 -50.33
N MET A 380 9.06 -83.63 -49.02
CA MET A 380 8.97 -84.69 -48.00
C MET A 380 7.68 -85.49 -48.14
N ALA A 381 6.55 -84.83 -48.39
CA ALA A 381 5.24 -85.49 -48.58
C ALA A 381 5.26 -86.48 -49.74
N ARG A 382 5.90 -86.13 -50.87
CA ARG A 382 5.94 -86.96 -52.08
C ARG A 382 6.63 -88.31 -51.87
N VAL A 383 7.78 -88.32 -51.19
CA VAL A 383 8.54 -89.56 -50.92
C VAL A 383 7.86 -90.39 -49.83
N LEU A 384 7.37 -89.74 -48.77
CA LEU A 384 6.65 -90.43 -47.71
C LEU A 384 5.35 -91.07 -48.20
N LYS A 385 4.73 -90.54 -49.27
CA LYS A 385 3.59 -91.19 -49.91
C LYS A 385 3.97 -92.50 -50.61
N ILE A 386 5.13 -92.58 -51.28
CA ILE A 386 5.60 -93.83 -51.93
C ILE A 386 5.95 -94.90 -50.87
N CYS A 387 6.64 -94.52 -49.80
CA CYS A 387 6.86 -95.41 -48.66
C CYS A 387 5.55 -95.73 -47.93
N GLY A 388 4.66 -94.74 -47.87
CA GLY A 388 3.34 -94.79 -47.28
C GLY A 388 2.44 -95.78 -47.99
N ASP A 389 2.41 -95.86 -49.32
CA ASP A 389 1.58 -96.83 -50.08
C ASP A 389 2.09 -98.28 -49.90
N PHE A 390 3.39 -98.47 -49.69
CA PHE A 390 3.98 -99.78 -49.37
C PHE A 390 3.75 -100.18 -47.92
N ILE A 391 4.04 -99.28 -46.98
CA ILE A 391 3.68 -99.44 -45.57
C ILE A 391 2.18 -99.60 -45.47
N GLU A 392 1.36 -98.91 -46.26
CA GLU A 392 -0.09 -99.06 -46.33
C GLU A 392 -0.46 -100.51 -46.67
N SER A 393 0.24 -101.12 -47.63
CA SER A 393 0.04 -102.51 -48.01
C SER A 393 0.50 -103.48 -46.90
N VAL A 394 1.61 -103.21 -46.20
CA VAL A 394 2.12 -104.01 -45.06
C VAL A 394 1.25 -103.82 -43.81
N SER A 395 0.83 -102.59 -43.54
CA SER A 395 0.16 -102.10 -42.34
C SER A 395 -1.34 -102.31 -42.37
N TYR A 396 -2.01 -102.28 -43.53
CA TYR A 396 -3.40 -102.74 -43.63
C TYR A 396 -3.51 -104.27 -43.80
N GLY A 397 -2.40 -105.00 -43.69
CA GLY A 397 -2.36 -106.46 -43.87
C GLY A 397 -2.88 -106.91 -45.24
N ARG A 398 -2.83 -106.01 -46.23
CA ARG A 398 -3.27 -106.31 -47.60
C ARG A 398 -2.20 -107.17 -48.25
N GLN A 399 -2.57 -107.86 -49.32
CA GLN A 399 -1.62 -108.67 -50.05
C GLN A 399 -0.50 -107.78 -50.60
N LEU A 400 0.73 -108.09 -50.22
CA LEU A 400 1.91 -107.30 -50.55
C LEU A 400 2.38 -107.56 -52.00
N GLU A 401 2.61 -106.49 -52.77
CA GLU A 401 3.11 -106.48 -54.16
C GLU A 401 4.42 -105.67 -54.33
N LYS A 402 5.12 -105.78 -55.47
CA LYS A 402 6.45 -105.17 -55.72
C LYS A 402 6.40 -103.79 -56.42
N ILE A 403 7.35 -102.88 -56.12
CA ILE A 403 7.38 -101.43 -56.56
C ILE A 403 8.31 -101.14 -57.78
N THR A 404 7.97 -100.17 -58.69
CA THR A 404 8.65 -99.87 -59.99
C THR A 404 9.03 -98.40 -60.36
N ALA A 405 8.90 -97.37 -59.48
CA ALA A 405 9.10 -95.94 -59.80
C ALA A 405 10.58 -95.44 -59.99
N ASP A 406 10.78 -94.26 -60.64
CA ASP A 406 12.08 -93.60 -60.93
C ASP A 406 12.55 -92.69 -59.78
N THR A 407 13.66 -93.05 -59.12
CA THR A 407 14.21 -92.38 -57.92
C THR A 407 15.74 -92.31 -57.98
N SER A 408 16.34 -91.34 -57.28
CA SER A 408 17.80 -91.13 -57.24
C SER A 408 18.31 -90.90 -55.80
N GLY A 409 19.61 -91.12 -55.58
CA GLY A 409 20.22 -90.99 -54.25
C GLY A 409 19.68 -92.00 -53.24
N TYR A 410 19.50 -91.58 -51.98
CA TYR A 410 19.08 -92.46 -50.88
C TYR A 410 17.67 -93.06 -51.08
N TYR A 411 16.83 -92.44 -51.92
CA TYR A 411 15.49 -92.94 -52.24
C TYR A 411 15.48 -94.20 -53.13
N LEU A 412 16.56 -94.49 -53.88
CA LEU A 412 16.71 -95.73 -54.69
C LEU A 412 16.93 -96.97 -53.80
N VAL A 413 17.70 -96.82 -52.73
CA VAL A 413 18.04 -97.90 -51.78
C VAL A 413 16.80 -98.38 -51.01
N ILE A 414 15.85 -97.49 -50.75
CA ILE A 414 14.62 -97.81 -50.02
C ILE A 414 13.71 -98.74 -50.85
N ARG A 415 13.63 -98.57 -52.16
CA ARG A 415 12.78 -99.36 -53.07
C ARG A 415 13.17 -100.85 -53.12
N ASP A 416 14.46 -101.17 -53.22
CA ASP A 416 14.90 -102.56 -53.44
C ASP A 416 14.80 -103.43 -52.17
N ASN A 417 14.99 -102.84 -50.98
CA ASN A 417 14.83 -103.53 -49.69
C ASN A 417 13.37 -103.89 -49.37
N ILE A 418 12.45 -103.01 -49.75
CA ILE A 418 11.00 -103.19 -49.60
C ILE A 418 10.52 -104.50 -50.26
N ASN A 419 10.99 -104.81 -51.47
CA ASN A 419 10.54 -105.98 -52.25
C ASN A 419 10.98 -107.36 -51.69
N HIS A 420 12.00 -107.42 -50.83
CA HIS A 420 12.45 -108.65 -50.18
C HIS A 420 11.71 -108.91 -48.86
N SER A 421 11.27 -107.85 -48.16
CA SER A 421 10.53 -107.95 -46.91
C SER A 421 9.13 -108.55 -47.08
N VAL A 422 8.55 -108.47 -48.28
CA VAL A 422 7.22 -109.02 -48.59
C VAL A 422 7.13 -110.53 -48.32
N ASP A 423 8.18 -111.30 -48.63
CA ASP A 423 8.13 -112.77 -48.60
C ASP A 423 8.22 -113.38 -47.19
N VAL A 424 8.82 -112.70 -46.20
CA VAL A 424 9.09 -113.26 -44.86
C VAL A 424 8.03 -112.83 -43.82
N THR A 425 7.41 -111.67 -44.01
CA THR A 425 6.42 -111.09 -43.08
C THR A 425 5.14 -111.93 -42.92
N GLY A 426 4.72 -112.69 -43.93
CA GLY A 426 3.45 -113.44 -43.91
C GLY A 426 3.32 -114.49 -42.79
N ASN A 427 4.40 -115.18 -42.42
CA ASN A 427 4.34 -116.28 -41.43
C ASN A 427 4.43 -115.79 -39.97
N VAL A 428 4.93 -114.57 -39.73
CA VAL A 428 5.16 -114.02 -38.39
C VAL A 428 3.94 -113.24 -37.89
N ILE A 429 3.18 -112.61 -38.79
CA ILE A 429 1.96 -111.85 -38.46
C ILE A 429 0.96 -112.69 -37.64
N SER A 430 0.82 -113.99 -37.95
CA SER A 430 -0.18 -114.84 -37.30
C SER A 430 0.06 -115.05 -35.80
N GLU A 431 1.32 -115.20 -35.36
CA GLU A 431 1.62 -115.44 -33.93
C GLU A 431 1.69 -114.11 -33.13
N ILE A 432 2.06 -113.01 -33.79
CA ILE A 432 2.03 -111.67 -33.18
C ILE A 432 0.59 -111.26 -32.81
N ASN A 433 -0.40 -111.55 -33.67
CA ASN A 433 -1.79 -111.18 -33.39
C ASN A 433 -2.31 -111.78 -32.07
N ARG A 434 -1.98 -113.06 -31.77
CA ARG A 434 -2.44 -113.74 -30.54
C ARG A 434 -1.92 -113.10 -29.25
N LEU A 435 -0.66 -112.64 -29.24
CA LEU A 435 -0.04 -112.00 -28.08
C LEU A 435 -0.48 -110.54 -27.92
N THR A 436 -0.72 -109.86 -29.04
CA THR A 436 -1.14 -108.46 -29.08
C THR A 436 -2.59 -108.30 -28.60
N ASP A 437 -3.50 -109.21 -28.97
CA ASP A 437 -4.90 -109.18 -28.51
C ASP A 437 -5.01 -109.29 -26.97
N GLY A 438 -4.18 -110.12 -26.34
CA GLY A 438 -4.12 -110.25 -24.88
C GLY A 438 -3.64 -108.99 -24.17
N ALA A 439 -2.63 -108.32 -24.73
CA ALA A 439 -2.11 -107.05 -24.21
C ALA A 439 -3.10 -105.89 -24.40
N ILE A 440 -3.82 -105.83 -25.54
CA ILE A 440 -4.88 -104.84 -25.81
C ILE A 440 -6.04 -104.99 -24.81
N ALA A 441 -6.38 -106.21 -24.40
CA ALA A 441 -7.43 -106.47 -23.41
C ALA A 441 -7.01 -106.18 -21.94
N GLY A 442 -5.79 -105.67 -21.70
CA GLY A 442 -5.26 -105.36 -20.36
C GLY A 442 -4.78 -106.58 -19.58
N GLN A 443 -4.69 -107.76 -20.21
CA GLN A 443 -4.29 -109.01 -19.57
C GLN A 443 -2.79 -109.28 -19.80
N LEU A 444 -1.94 -108.51 -19.13
CA LEU A 444 -0.47 -108.55 -19.29
C LEU A 444 0.22 -109.83 -18.75
N GLU A 445 -0.56 -110.86 -18.41
CA GLU A 445 -0.10 -112.15 -17.88
C GLU A 445 0.17 -113.20 -18.99
N ILE A 446 -0.24 -112.96 -20.25
CA ILE A 446 -0.20 -113.94 -21.39
C ILE A 446 1.17 -113.96 -22.12
N ARG A 447 1.65 -115.13 -22.61
CA ARG A 447 2.99 -115.32 -23.27
C ARG A 447 2.99 -116.26 -24.51
N GLY A 448 4.01 -116.17 -25.37
CA GLY A 448 4.20 -116.91 -26.65
C GLY A 448 5.27 -118.00 -26.65
N ASN A 449 5.20 -118.98 -27.58
CA ASN A 449 6.14 -120.11 -27.69
C ASN A 449 7.26 -119.84 -28.71
N THR A 450 8.50 -119.72 -28.26
CA THR A 450 9.64 -119.30 -29.10
C THR A 450 10.28 -120.40 -29.92
N SER A 451 9.93 -121.66 -29.69
CA SER A 451 10.60 -122.82 -30.30
C SER A 451 10.13 -123.17 -31.73
N GLU A 452 9.17 -122.43 -32.29
CA GLU A 452 8.56 -122.67 -33.62
C GLU A 452 9.08 -121.74 -34.74
N PHE A 453 10.03 -120.85 -34.45
CA PHE A 453 10.61 -119.90 -35.40
C PHE A 453 12.14 -119.97 -35.38
N ASP A 454 12.79 -119.64 -36.49
CA ASP A 454 14.25 -119.66 -36.60
C ASP A 454 14.84 -118.24 -36.73
N GLY A 455 16.01 -118.03 -36.14
CA GLY A 455 16.73 -116.75 -36.21
C GLY A 455 15.98 -115.60 -35.53
N ALA A 456 16.00 -114.41 -36.14
CA ALA A 456 15.41 -113.19 -35.56
C ALA A 456 13.92 -113.32 -35.23
N TRP A 457 13.16 -114.20 -35.89
CA TRP A 457 11.74 -114.41 -35.65
C TRP A 457 11.44 -115.15 -34.33
N ALA A 458 12.26 -116.11 -33.92
CA ALA A 458 12.21 -116.72 -32.57
C ALA A 458 12.59 -115.69 -31.50
N GLY A 459 13.59 -114.86 -31.81
CA GLY A 459 13.95 -113.71 -31.00
C GLY A 459 12.83 -112.67 -30.88
N ILE A 460 11.98 -112.50 -31.90
CA ILE A 460 10.83 -111.58 -31.87
C ILE A 460 9.75 -112.09 -30.92
N ILE A 461 9.37 -113.38 -30.97
CA ILE A 461 8.39 -113.94 -30.03
C ILE A 461 8.92 -113.95 -28.58
N GLY A 462 10.21 -114.23 -28.38
CA GLY A 462 10.84 -114.17 -27.05
C GLY A 462 10.97 -112.75 -26.52
N GLY A 463 11.36 -111.82 -27.40
CA GLY A 463 11.40 -110.40 -27.10
C GLY A 463 10.03 -109.82 -26.77
N ILE A 464 8.93 -110.28 -27.41
CA ILE A 464 7.57 -109.87 -27.05
C ILE A 464 7.22 -110.31 -25.62
N ASN A 465 7.63 -111.51 -25.18
CA ASN A 465 7.41 -111.97 -23.81
C ASN A 465 8.15 -111.13 -22.77
N ASP A 466 9.45 -110.88 -22.99
CA ASP A 466 10.27 -110.05 -22.10
C ASP A 466 9.77 -108.58 -22.08
N THR A 467 9.25 -108.12 -23.22
CA THR A 467 8.63 -106.79 -23.34
C THR A 467 7.37 -106.69 -22.49
N ILE A 468 6.47 -107.68 -22.51
CA ILE A 468 5.25 -107.63 -21.70
C ILE A 468 5.59 -107.55 -20.19
N GLU A 469 6.62 -108.27 -19.73
CA GLU A 469 7.04 -108.26 -18.32
C GLU A 469 7.69 -106.93 -17.91
N ALA A 470 8.53 -106.34 -18.76
CA ALA A 470 9.14 -105.04 -18.52
C ALA A 470 8.13 -103.88 -18.43
N PHE A 471 6.94 -104.03 -19.03
CA PHE A 471 5.87 -103.02 -18.99
C PHE A 471 4.90 -103.22 -17.82
N ALA A 472 4.59 -104.45 -17.42
CA ALA A 472 3.56 -104.74 -16.41
C ALA A 472 3.92 -104.23 -15.00
N VAL A 473 5.17 -104.43 -14.57
CA VAL A 473 5.60 -104.09 -13.20
C VAL A 473 5.58 -102.58 -12.93
N PRO A 474 6.17 -101.71 -13.76
CA PRO A 474 6.15 -100.26 -13.52
C PRO A 474 4.76 -99.63 -13.72
N ALA A 475 3.94 -100.17 -14.62
CA ALA A 475 2.58 -99.67 -14.86
C ALA A 475 1.68 -99.86 -13.63
N ASN A 476 1.72 -101.03 -13.00
CA ASN A 476 0.94 -101.31 -11.79
C ASN A 476 1.32 -100.41 -10.61
N GLU A 477 2.61 -100.09 -10.45
CA GLU A 477 3.03 -99.17 -9.39
C GLU A 477 2.61 -97.71 -9.68
N GLY A 478 2.64 -97.28 -10.95
CA GLY A 478 2.10 -95.98 -11.33
C GLY A 478 0.61 -95.85 -11.01
N ILE A 479 -0.17 -96.91 -11.26
CA ILE A 479 -1.60 -96.97 -10.91
C ILE A 479 -1.80 -96.79 -9.40
N ARG A 480 -0.98 -97.43 -8.55
CA ARG A 480 -1.07 -97.27 -7.08
C ARG A 480 -0.85 -95.82 -6.62
N VAL A 481 0.15 -95.13 -7.15
CA VAL A 481 0.44 -93.73 -6.76
C VAL A 481 -0.67 -92.79 -7.24
N LEU A 482 -1.19 -93.00 -8.45
CA LEU A 482 -2.30 -92.21 -8.98
C LEU A 482 -3.61 -92.44 -8.19
N ASP A 483 -3.82 -93.64 -7.66
CA ASP A 483 -4.94 -93.95 -6.77
C ASP A 483 -4.84 -93.16 -5.45
N GLU A 484 -3.64 -93.05 -4.86
CA GLU A 484 -3.41 -92.18 -3.69
C GLU A 484 -3.68 -90.70 -4.00
N TYR A 485 -3.28 -90.21 -5.17
CA TYR A 485 -3.58 -88.83 -5.60
C TYR A 485 -5.07 -88.59 -5.78
N SER A 486 -5.81 -89.58 -6.31
CA SER A 486 -7.27 -89.50 -6.43
C SER A 486 -7.99 -89.39 -5.08
N ASN A 487 -7.34 -89.87 -4.02
CA ASN A 487 -7.80 -89.76 -2.63
C ASN A 487 -7.22 -88.53 -1.91
N ASN A 488 -6.81 -87.50 -2.65
CA ASN A 488 -6.23 -86.24 -2.15
C ASN A 488 -4.92 -86.38 -1.35
N ASN A 489 -4.23 -87.53 -1.44
CA ASN A 489 -2.96 -87.77 -0.77
C ASN A 489 -1.77 -87.55 -1.70
N TYR A 490 -1.40 -86.28 -1.88
CA TYR A 490 -0.28 -85.88 -2.74
C TYR A 490 1.09 -86.08 -2.09
N THR A 491 1.16 -86.67 -0.89
CA THR A 491 2.43 -87.10 -0.28
C THR A 491 2.91 -88.47 -0.77
N ALA A 492 2.06 -89.25 -1.46
CA ALA A 492 2.42 -90.57 -1.97
C ALA A 492 3.48 -90.50 -3.09
N ARG A 493 4.44 -91.44 -3.07
CA ARG A 493 5.53 -91.53 -4.05
C ARG A 493 5.68 -92.94 -4.58
N PHE A 494 6.30 -93.04 -5.75
CA PHE A 494 6.61 -94.31 -6.39
C PHE A 494 7.63 -95.11 -5.56
N ASN A 495 7.42 -96.43 -5.43
CA ASN A 495 8.28 -97.26 -4.59
C ASN A 495 9.69 -97.43 -5.20
N GLU A 496 10.69 -96.94 -4.49
CA GLU A 496 12.11 -96.96 -4.92
C GLU A 496 12.70 -98.36 -5.10
N ARG A 497 12.07 -99.40 -4.52
CA ARG A 497 12.55 -100.78 -4.64
C ARG A 497 12.21 -101.43 -5.98
N ILE A 498 11.32 -100.84 -6.77
CA ILE A 498 10.95 -101.34 -8.10
C ILE A 498 11.98 -100.85 -9.10
N ARG A 499 12.71 -101.78 -9.70
CA ARG A 499 13.72 -101.45 -10.71
C ARG A 499 13.04 -101.06 -12.01
N VAL A 500 13.03 -99.77 -12.30
CA VAL A 500 12.59 -99.18 -13.57
C VAL A 500 13.81 -98.79 -14.41
N ALA A 501 13.68 -98.84 -15.74
CA ALA A 501 14.73 -98.44 -16.67
C ALA A 501 14.13 -97.73 -17.88
N GLY A 502 14.92 -96.85 -18.52
CA GLY A 502 14.50 -96.13 -19.72
C GLY A 502 13.31 -95.20 -19.46
N ARG A 503 12.29 -95.22 -20.33
CA ARG A 503 11.14 -94.30 -20.23
C ARG A 503 10.34 -94.45 -18.92
N PHE A 504 10.40 -95.58 -18.25
CA PHE A 504 9.75 -95.76 -16.95
C PHE A 504 10.42 -94.99 -15.80
N GLU A 505 11.69 -94.59 -15.94
CA GLU A 505 12.30 -93.63 -15.00
C GLU A 505 11.66 -92.24 -15.14
N ASN A 506 11.46 -91.79 -16.38
CA ASN A 506 10.74 -90.54 -16.65
C ASN A 506 9.29 -90.63 -16.17
N PHE A 507 8.62 -91.77 -16.36
CA PHE A 507 7.26 -92.00 -15.85
C PHE A 507 7.19 -91.88 -14.32
N ARG A 508 8.08 -92.57 -13.60
CA ARG A 508 8.22 -92.44 -12.14
C ARG A 508 8.42 -90.99 -11.72
N ASN A 509 9.45 -90.35 -12.26
CA ASN A 509 9.82 -88.99 -11.88
C ASN A 509 8.71 -87.99 -12.22
N SER A 510 7.98 -88.19 -13.32
CA SER A 510 6.85 -87.32 -13.71
C SER A 510 5.69 -87.44 -12.72
N ILE A 511 5.33 -88.66 -12.31
CA ILE A 511 4.27 -88.85 -11.31
C ILE A 511 4.67 -88.24 -9.97
N ASP A 512 5.89 -88.52 -9.49
CA ASP A 512 6.38 -87.94 -8.23
C ASP A 512 6.45 -86.41 -8.29
N ASN A 513 6.88 -85.84 -9.42
CA ASN A 513 6.92 -84.40 -9.63
C ASN A 513 5.52 -83.77 -9.64
N VAL A 514 4.50 -84.45 -10.17
CA VAL A 514 3.10 -83.97 -10.08
C VAL A 514 2.68 -83.83 -8.63
N GLY A 515 2.96 -84.84 -7.79
CA GLY A 515 2.69 -84.76 -6.36
C GLY A 515 3.43 -83.61 -5.67
N ILE A 516 4.72 -83.43 -5.99
CA ILE A 516 5.53 -82.33 -5.42
C ILE A 516 5.00 -80.96 -5.83
N GLN A 517 4.76 -80.74 -7.13
CA GLN A 517 4.29 -79.46 -7.64
C GLN A 517 2.91 -79.10 -7.11
N PHE A 518 1.99 -80.06 -7.08
CA PHE A 518 0.66 -79.83 -6.51
C PHE A 518 0.72 -79.50 -5.01
N SER A 519 1.54 -80.24 -4.25
CA SER A 519 1.80 -79.94 -2.84
C SER A 519 2.31 -78.51 -2.62
N THR A 520 3.21 -78.03 -3.48
CA THR A 520 3.71 -76.65 -3.42
C THR A 520 2.61 -75.63 -3.70
N VAL A 521 1.82 -75.83 -4.76
CA VAL A 521 0.70 -74.92 -5.12
C VAL A 521 -0.32 -74.81 -3.99
N VAL A 522 -0.70 -75.92 -3.36
CA VAL A 522 -1.65 -75.90 -2.23
C VAL A 522 -1.05 -75.16 -1.02
N LYS A 523 0.25 -75.33 -0.75
CA LYS A 523 0.95 -74.61 0.34
C LYS A 523 1.02 -73.10 0.07
N ASP A 524 1.37 -72.71 -1.16
CA ASP A 524 1.43 -71.31 -1.56
C ASP A 524 0.03 -70.67 -1.54
N THR A 525 -1.00 -71.39 -1.97
CA THR A 525 -2.41 -70.94 -1.91
C THR A 525 -2.84 -70.70 -0.46
N ASN A 526 -2.55 -71.62 0.47
CA ASN A 526 -2.83 -71.44 1.89
C ASN A 526 -2.13 -70.20 2.48
N LYS A 527 -0.89 -69.93 2.07
CA LYS A 527 -0.16 -68.73 2.48
C LYS A 527 -0.86 -67.45 2.00
N VAL A 528 -1.28 -67.42 0.73
CA VAL A 528 -2.03 -66.28 0.17
C VAL A 528 -3.35 -66.07 0.90
N VAL A 529 -4.10 -67.13 1.22
CA VAL A 529 -5.36 -67.02 1.98
C VAL A 529 -5.15 -66.38 3.35
N LEU A 530 -4.07 -66.74 4.06
CA LEU A 530 -3.71 -66.12 5.34
C LEU A 530 -3.34 -64.64 5.19
N GLU A 531 -2.58 -64.29 4.15
CA GLU A 531 -2.23 -62.89 3.85
C GLU A 531 -3.46 -62.06 3.50
N VAL A 532 -4.38 -62.57 2.68
CA VAL A 532 -5.65 -61.88 2.37
C VAL A 532 -6.48 -61.67 3.63
N ASN A 533 -6.63 -62.69 4.50
CA ASN A 533 -7.34 -62.54 5.77
C ASN A 533 -6.70 -61.51 6.71
N ALA A 534 -5.37 -61.45 6.76
CA ALA A 534 -4.65 -60.43 7.53
C ALA A 534 -4.92 -59.02 6.97
N ASN A 535 -4.82 -58.86 5.65
CA ASN A 535 -5.07 -57.60 4.96
C ASN A 535 -6.54 -57.15 5.13
N SER A 536 -7.52 -58.04 4.99
CA SER A 536 -8.94 -57.73 5.21
C SER A 536 -9.21 -57.19 6.62
N ASN A 537 -8.57 -57.78 7.65
CA ASN A 537 -8.66 -57.27 9.02
C ASN A 537 -8.00 -55.89 9.18
N GLU A 538 -6.88 -55.65 8.50
CA GLU A 538 -6.21 -54.34 8.51
C GLU A 538 -7.06 -53.27 7.82
N VAL A 539 -7.63 -53.58 6.64
CA VAL A 539 -8.55 -52.68 5.93
C VAL A 539 -9.79 -52.42 6.81
N SER A 540 -10.35 -53.43 7.48
CA SER A 540 -11.50 -53.27 8.39
C SER A 540 -11.23 -52.26 9.52
N LYS A 541 -10.04 -52.33 10.13
CA LYS A 541 -9.60 -51.34 11.12
C LYS A 541 -9.48 -49.95 10.51
N GLY A 542 -8.86 -49.85 9.33
CA GLY A 542 -8.76 -48.59 8.57
C GLY A 542 -10.13 -47.96 8.30
N THR A 543 -11.11 -48.73 7.82
CA THR A 543 -12.47 -48.22 7.60
C THR A 543 -13.13 -47.69 8.87
N ASN A 544 -12.94 -48.34 10.02
CA ASN A 544 -13.48 -47.84 11.30
C ASN A 544 -12.83 -46.52 11.73
N GLU A 545 -11.53 -46.32 11.46
CA GLU A 545 -10.86 -45.05 11.73
C GLU A 545 -11.35 -43.93 10.82
N ILE A 546 -11.53 -44.23 9.51
CA ILE A 546 -12.08 -43.26 8.56
C ILE A 546 -13.52 -42.89 8.93
N MET A 547 -14.35 -43.84 9.39
CA MET A 547 -15.73 -43.57 9.84
C MET A 547 -15.76 -42.52 10.95
N ARG A 548 -14.91 -42.68 11.98
CA ARG A 548 -14.80 -41.71 13.08
C ARG A 548 -14.30 -40.35 12.62
N ALA A 549 -13.34 -40.34 11.69
CA ALA A 549 -12.86 -39.10 11.09
C ALA A 549 -13.97 -38.38 10.32
N SER A 550 -14.78 -39.12 9.56
CA SER A 550 -15.91 -38.58 8.80
C SER A 550 -16.99 -38.00 9.71
N GLU A 551 -17.37 -38.70 10.78
CA GLU A 551 -18.30 -38.19 11.81
C GLU A 551 -17.77 -36.91 12.48
N GLY A 552 -16.46 -36.86 12.76
CA GLY A 552 -15.78 -35.68 13.26
C GLY A 552 -15.83 -34.49 12.28
N VAL A 553 -15.63 -34.75 10.98
CA VAL A 553 -15.74 -33.73 9.92
C VAL A 553 -17.17 -33.22 9.81
N ALA A 554 -18.18 -34.09 9.82
CA ALA A 554 -19.59 -33.70 9.77
C ALA A 554 -19.96 -32.78 10.94
N THR A 555 -19.61 -33.18 12.16
CA THR A 555 -19.89 -32.41 13.39
C THR A 555 -19.18 -31.05 13.37
N THR A 556 -17.90 -31.02 13.01
CA THR A 556 -17.12 -29.77 12.95
C THR A 556 -17.65 -28.83 11.87
N SER A 557 -18.10 -29.38 10.74
CA SER A 557 -18.67 -28.60 9.65
C SER A 557 -20.02 -28.00 10.05
N GLN A 558 -20.89 -28.76 10.73
CA GLN A 558 -22.14 -28.23 11.28
C GLN A 558 -21.90 -27.12 12.31
N GLU A 559 -20.92 -27.29 13.21
CA GLU A 559 -20.56 -26.25 14.18
C GLU A 559 -19.97 -25.01 13.48
N THR A 560 -19.18 -25.20 12.42
CA THR A 560 -18.65 -24.11 11.59
C THR A 560 -19.79 -23.33 10.92
N ALA A 561 -20.80 -24.01 10.38
CA ALA A 561 -21.99 -23.38 9.79
C ALA A 561 -22.79 -22.57 10.83
N ARG A 562 -22.90 -23.08 12.07
CA ARG A 562 -23.54 -22.37 13.19
C ARG A 562 -22.77 -21.10 13.56
N GLN A 563 -21.44 -21.19 13.67
CA GLN A 563 -20.58 -20.05 14.01
C GLN A 563 -20.53 -18.99 12.91
N THR A 564 -20.56 -19.39 11.64
CA THR A 564 -20.64 -18.44 10.50
C THR A 564 -21.97 -17.67 10.52
N LYS A 565 -23.06 -18.29 10.96
CA LYS A 565 -24.33 -17.59 11.16
C LYS A 565 -24.25 -16.54 12.28
N GLU A 566 -23.67 -16.87 13.43
CA GLU A 566 -23.43 -15.88 14.51
C GLU A 566 -22.50 -14.75 14.04
N LEU A 567 -21.49 -15.07 13.24
CA LEU A 567 -20.59 -14.07 12.66
C LEU A 567 -21.31 -13.12 11.71
N LEU A 568 -22.25 -13.62 10.88
CA LEU A 568 -23.10 -12.77 10.03
C LEU A 568 -23.94 -11.79 10.87
N GLU A 569 -24.53 -12.26 11.97
CA GLU A 569 -25.29 -11.40 12.88
C GLU A 569 -24.39 -10.30 13.49
N ASN A 570 -23.16 -10.64 13.89
CA ASN A 570 -22.19 -9.66 14.40
C ASN A 570 -21.79 -8.63 13.34
N ILE A 571 -21.61 -9.04 12.08
CA ILE A 571 -21.28 -8.11 10.98
C ILE A 571 -22.44 -7.13 10.72
N VAL A 572 -23.68 -7.60 10.78
CA VAL A 572 -24.86 -6.74 10.66
C VAL A 572 -24.90 -5.70 11.79
N GLU A 573 -24.57 -6.10 13.01
CA GLU A 573 -24.51 -5.15 14.14
C GLU A 573 -23.38 -4.13 13.98
N ILE A 574 -22.21 -4.53 13.48
CA ILE A 574 -21.11 -3.59 13.14
C ILE A 574 -21.59 -2.55 12.12
N ASN A 575 -22.29 -2.98 11.06
CA ASN A 575 -22.83 -2.05 10.06
C ASN A 575 -23.83 -1.07 10.68
N ARG A 576 -24.67 -1.53 11.60
CA ARG A 576 -25.60 -0.66 12.35
C ARG A 576 -24.85 0.38 13.18
N GLN A 577 -23.81 -0.04 13.91
CA GLN A 577 -22.98 0.87 14.71
C GLN A 577 -22.22 1.89 13.86
N ILE A 578 -21.76 1.52 12.66
CA ILE A 578 -21.13 2.46 11.74
C ILE A 578 -22.14 3.47 11.18
N ALA A 579 -23.38 3.04 10.89
CA ALA A 579 -24.43 3.97 10.49
C ALA A 579 -24.72 5.00 11.60
N ASP A 580 -24.81 4.56 12.86
CA ASP A 580 -24.97 5.44 14.01
C ASP A 580 -23.76 6.40 14.18
N LEU A 581 -22.53 5.91 13.94
CA LEU A 581 -21.32 6.74 13.95
C LEU A 581 -21.34 7.80 12.83
N SER A 582 -21.77 7.45 11.62
CA SER A 582 -21.89 8.40 10.51
C SER A 582 -22.89 9.51 10.83
N ALA A 583 -24.03 9.18 11.43
CA ALA A 583 -25.00 10.18 11.88
C ALA A 583 -24.39 11.10 12.96
N SER A 584 -23.66 10.54 13.94
CA SER A 584 -22.97 11.33 14.95
C SER A 584 -21.90 12.25 14.33
N ASN A 585 -21.18 11.80 13.31
CA ASN A 585 -20.18 12.60 12.62
C ASN A 585 -20.80 13.81 11.90
N GLU A 586 -21.95 13.63 11.24
CA GLU A 586 -22.68 14.74 10.62
C GLU A 586 -23.15 15.77 11.66
N GLU A 587 -23.62 15.31 12.82
CA GLU A 587 -24.04 16.19 13.93
C GLU A 587 -22.86 16.98 14.51
N ILE A 588 -21.71 16.33 14.73
CA ILE A 588 -20.50 17.01 15.20
C ILE A 588 -20.01 18.01 14.15
N ALA A 589 -20.02 17.66 12.85
CA ALA A 589 -19.60 18.57 11.79
C ALA A 589 -20.47 19.83 11.73
N SER A 590 -21.79 19.69 11.87
CA SER A 590 -22.72 20.83 11.97
C SER A 590 -22.41 21.69 13.18
N THR A 591 -22.20 21.07 14.34
CA THR A 591 -21.88 21.77 15.60
C THR A 591 -20.53 22.50 15.49
N SER A 592 -19.54 21.90 14.84
CA SER A 592 -18.23 22.51 14.56
C SER A 592 -18.35 23.76 13.69
N GLN A 593 -19.23 23.76 12.68
CA GLN A 593 -19.50 24.94 11.87
C GLN A 593 -20.18 26.06 12.66
N GLU A 594 -21.12 25.74 13.55
CA GLU A 594 -21.75 26.72 14.44
C GLU A 594 -20.74 27.35 15.42
N ILE A 595 -19.82 26.54 15.97
CA ILE A 595 -18.74 27.00 16.84
C ILE A 595 -17.79 27.93 16.08
N LEU A 596 -17.40 27.59 14.85
CA LEU A 596 -16.58 28.45 13.99
C LEU A 596 -17.23 29.82 13.78
N GLY A 597 -18.52 29.83 13.40
CA GLY A 597 -19.26 31.08 13.20
C GLY A 597 -19.36 31.90 14.49
N SER A 598 -19.48 31.25 15.65
CA SER A 598 -19.51 31.91 16.95
C SER A 598 -18.16 32.51 17.34
N ALA A 599 -17.06 31.79 17.06
CA ALA A 599 -15.70 32.25 17.31
C ALA A 599 -15.34 33.46 16.42
N ASP A 600 -15.68 33.42 15.13
CA ASP A 600 -15.47 34.53 14.21
C ASP A 600 -16.28 35.77 14.62
N ASN A 601 -17.54 35.59 15.03
CA ASN A 601 -18.35 36.68 15.58
C ASN A 601 -17.72 37.26 16.85
N MET A 602 -17.14 36.42 17.72
CA MET A 602 -16.45 36.88 18.94
C MET A 602 -15.20 37.70 18.60
N VAL A 603 -14.41 37.29 17.60
CA VAL A 603 -13.26 38.07 17.10
C VAL A 603 -13.72 39.44 16.60
N LYS A 604 -14.80 39.48 15.81
CA LYS A 604 -15.35 40.73 15.27
C LYS A 604 -15.84 41.67 16.38
N ILE A 605 -16.68 41.17 17.29
CA ILE A 605 -17.19 41.96 18.43
C ILE A 605 -16.03 42.43 19.32
N GLY A 606 -15.03 41.58 19.56
CA GLY A 606 -13.83 41.93 20.31
C GLY A 606 -13.06 43.08 19.67
N MET A 607 -12.86 43.05 18.35
CA MET A 607 -12.19 44.14 17.61
C MET A 607 -12.98 45.46 17.66
N ASP A 608 -14.31 45.41 17.49
CA ASP A 608 -15.18 46.59 17.59
C ASP A 608 -15.16 47.20 19.00
N ALA A 609 -15.15 46.36 20.03
CA ALA A 609 -15.03 46.77 21.42
C ALA A 609 -13.65 47.37 21.72
N GLN A 610 -12.57 46.80 21.16
CA GLN A 610 -11.21 47.30 21.32
C GLN A 610 -11.07 48.70 20.70
N LYS A 611 -11.60 48.88 19.47
CA LYS A 611 -11.67 50.20 18.82
C LYS A 611 -12.45 51.22 19.66
N SER A 612 -13.61 50.85 20.19
CA SER A 612 -14.43 51.73 21.03
C SER A 612 -13.73 52.10 22.34
N GLY A 613 -12.96 51.19 22.92
CA GLY A 613 -12.15 51.44 24.11
C GLY A 613 -10.99 52.41 23.82
N ASP A 614 -10.30 52.25 22.69
CA ASP A 614 -9.26 53.19 22.25
C ASP A 614 -9.82 54.61 22.01
N GLU A 615 -10.98 54.73 21.37
CA GLU A 615 -11.66 56.03 21.23
C GLU A 615 -12.04 56.65 22.59
N SER A 616 -12.46 55.83 23.55
CA SER A 616 -12.80 56.28 24.90
C SER A 616 -11.56 56.79 25.65
N LYS A 617 -10.41 56.10 25.48
CA LYS A 617 -9.12 56.52 26.04
C LYS A 617 -8.69 57.89 25.50
N VAL A 618 -8.81 58.12 24.19
CA VAL A 618 -8.50 59.43 23.58
C VAL A 618 -9.43 60.53 24.10
N LYS A 619 -10.74 60.26 24.22
CA LYS A 619 -11.70 61.22 24.77
C LYS A 619 -11.40 61.54 26.24
N MET A 620 -11.01 60.56 27.05
CA MET A 620 -10.64 60.78 28.45
C MET A 620 -9.39 61.65 28.61
N ALA A 621 -8.36 61.42 27.80
CA ALA A 621 -7.17 62.28 27.77
C ALA A 621 -7.53 63.75 27.45
N ARG A 622 -8.49 63.96 26.53
CA ARG A 622 -8.98 65.31 26.21
C ARG A 622 -9.74 65.96 27.37
N VAL A 623 -10.52 65.19 28.13
CA VAL A 623 -11.22 65.71 29.33
C VAL A 623 -10.22 66.06 30.44
N GLU A 624 -9.17 65.25 30.63
CA GLU A 624 -8.08 65.55 31.57
C GLU A 624 -7.40 66.90 31.22
N GLU A 625 -7.10 67.12 29.94
CA GLU A 625 -6.50 68.36 29.45
C GLU A 625 -7.40 69.58 29.72
N ILE A 626 -8.70 69.46 29.41
CA ILE A 626 -9.70 70.51 29.69
C ILE A 626 -9.79 70.79 31.20
N GLY A 627 -9.76 69.74 32.02
CA GLY A 627 -9.78 69.85 33.47
C GLY A 627 -8.56 70.61 33.99
N LYS A 628 -7.37 70.27 33.50
CA LYS A 628 -6.11 70.95 33.86
C LYS A 628 -6.13 72.43 33.49
N LYS A 629 -6.57 72.76 32.26
CA LYS A 629 -6.74 74.14 31.82
C LYS A 629 -7.73 74.91 32.68
N SER A 630 -8.84 74.28 33.07
CA SER A 630 -9.84 74.90 33.95
C SER A 630 -9.28 75.22 35.34
N VAL A 631 -8.41 74.37 35.89
CA VAL A 631 -7.70 74.65 37.15
C VAL A 631 -6.78 75.86 36.99
N ASP A 632 -6.03 75.95 35.89
CA ASP A 632 -5.13 77.08 35.61
C ASP A 632 -5.90 78.40 35.50
N GLU A 633 -7.03 78.42 34.78
CA GLU A 633 -7.92 79.59 34.66
C GLU A 633 -8.50 80.02 36.03
N ILE A 634 -8.89 79.06 36.88
CA ILE A 634 -9.37 79.36 38.25
C ILE A 634 -8.26 79.89 39.14
N ASN A 635 -7.04 79.39 39.01
CA ASN A 635 -5.89 79.90 39.75
C ASN A 635 -5.57 81.34 39.33
N ALA A 636 -5.62 81.64 38.03
CA ALA A 636 -5.48 83.01 37.52
C ALA A 636 -6.57 83.95 38.06
N LEU A 637 -7.84 83.50 38.07
CA LEU A 637 -8.94 84.25 38.66
C LEU A 637 -8.73 84.49 40.16
N THR A 638 -8.23 83.49 40.90
CA THR A 638 -7.96 83.60 42.34
C THR A 638 -6.90 84.67 42.63
N GLU A 639 -5.86 84.79 41.79
CA GLU A 639 -4.85 85.84 41.92
C GLU A 639 -5.41 87.22 41.54
N GLN A 640 -6.23 87.33 40.48
CA GLN A 640 -6.92 88.59 40.14
C GLN A 640 -7.84 89.07 41.28
N ILE A 641 -8.60 88.16 41.90
CA ILE A 641 -9.48 88.48 43.03
C ILE A 641 -8.68 88.93 44.26
N LYS A 642 -7.49 88.38 44.45
CA LYS A 642 -6.57 88.79 45.53
C LYS A 642 -6.05 90.22 45.31
N GLU A 643 -5.78 90.61 44.07
CA GLU A 643 -5.49 92.01 43.75
C GLU A 643 -6.68 92.93 44.07
N VAL A 644 -7.90 92.53 43.69
CA VAL A 644 -9.12 93.26 44.06
C VAL A 644 -9.26 93.36 45.59
N SER A 645 -8.99 92.29 46.33
CA SER A 645 -8.99 92.29 47.79
C SER A 645 -8.01 93.33 48.37
N ASN A 646 -6.81 93.46 47.79
CA ASN A 646 -5.83 94.45 48.20
C ASN A 646 -6.30 95.89 47.93
N VAL A 647 -6.95 96.12 46.78
CA VAL A 647 -7.53 97.42 46.44
C VAL A 647 -8.67 97.78 47.40
N VAL A 648 -9.57 96.83 47.70
CA VAL A 648 -10.68 97.05 48.64
C VAL A 648 -10.16 97.38 50.03
N LYS A 649 -9.10 96.69 50.49
CA LYS A 649 -8.43 96.96 51.76
C LYS A 649 -7.83 98.37 51.81
N LEU A 650 -7.16 98.79 50.73
CA LEU A 650 -6.64 100.16 50.60
C LEU A 650 -7.75 101.20 50.65
N ILE A 651 -8.89 100.97 50.00
CA ILE A 651 -10.05 101.87 50.06
C ILE A 651 -10.64 101.92 51.48
N ASN A 652 -10.71 100.79 52.19
CA ASN A 652 -11.14 100.75 53.60
C ASN A 652 -10.20 101.59 54.49
N ASP A 653 -8.88 101.50 54.27
CA ASP A 653 -7.89 102.31 54.98
C ASP A 653 -8.04 103.82 54.67
N ILE A 654 -8.24 104.18 53.39
CA ILE A 654 -8.45 105.56 52.95
C ILE A 654 -9.75 106.13 53.55
N THR A 655 -10.86 105.38 53.49
CA THR A 655 -12.14 105.83 54.09
C THR A 655 -12.03 105.96 55.61
N GLY A 656 -11.24 105.09 56.26
CA GLY A 656 -10.86 105.24 57.66
C GLY A 656 -10.11 106.55 57.95
N GLN A 657 -9.12 106.90 57.11
CA GLN A 657 -8.39 108.17 57.23
C GLN A 657 -9.27 109.38 56.95
N ILE A 658 -10.12 109.33 55.91
CA ILE A 658 -11.07 110.41 55.59
C ILE A 658 -12.04 110.64 56.74
N ASN A 659 -12.55 109.58 57.37
CA ASN A 659 -13.42 109.68 58.54
C ASN A 659 -12.72 110.37 59.73
N LEU A 660 -11.42 110.09 59.97
CA LEU A 660 -10.62 110.76 60.99
C LEU A 660 -10.31 112.22 60.64
N LEU A 661 -9.98 112.52 59.38
CA LEU A 661 -9.78 113.88 58.88
C LEU A 661 -11.06 114.72 58.97
N ALA A 662 -12.20 114.14 58.59
CA ALA A 662 -13.51 114.77 58.70
C ALA A 662 -13.91 115.00 60.16
N LEU A 663 -13.58 114.07 61.06
CA LEU A 663 -13.78 114.25 62.51
C LEU A 663 -12.92 115.39 63.05
N ASN A 664 -11.63 115.44 62.68
CA ASN A 664 -10.73 116.53 63.08
C ASN A 664 -11.18 117.89 62.52
N ALA A 665 -11.63 117.93 61.26
CA ALA A 665 -12.19 119.13 60.63
C ALA A 665 -13.50 119.57 61.31
N ALA A 666 -14.38 118.63 61.69
CA ALA A 666 -15.60 118.93 62.45
C ALA A 666 -15.29 119.48 63.85
N ILE A 667 -14.25 118.96 64.52
CA ILE A 667 -13.76 119.47 65.82
C ILE A 667 -13.20 120.88 65.68
N GLU A 668 -12.35 121.14 64.68
CA GLU A 668 -11.74 122.45 64.47
C GLU A 668 -12.77 123.49 63.99
N ALA A 669 -13.76 123.07 63.20
CA ALA A 669 -14.92 123.89 62.84
C ALA A 669 -15.81 124.23 64.05
N ALA A 670 -15.97 123.30 65.02
CA ALA A 670 -16.64 123.58 66.29
C ALA A 670 -15.82 124.54 67.18
N ARG A 671 -14.49 124.54 67.04
CA ARG A 671 -13.55 125.42 67.77
C ARG A 671 -13.57 126.87 67.26
N ALA A 672 -13.89 127.10 65.99
CA ALA A 672 -13.97 128.40 65.34
C ALA A 672 -15.30 129.18 65.58
N GLY A 673 -16.23 128.63 66.38
CA GLY A 673 -17.47 129.31 66.77
C GLY A 673 -18.41 129.63 65.59
N GLU A 674 -19.07 130.81 65.60
CA GLU A 674 -20.05 131.22 64.57
C GLU A 674 -19.48 131.25 63.13
N HIS A 675 -18.15 131.42 62.95
CA HIS A 675 -17.51 131.42 61.63
C HIS A 675 -17.26 130.01 61.05
N GLY A 676 -17.30 128.94 61.87
CA GLY A 676 -17.04 127.56 61.45
C GLY A 676 -18.29 126.73 61.11
N ARG A 677 -19.50 127.29 61.29
CA ARG A 677 -20.78 126.58 61.20
C ARG A 677 -21.01 125.88 59.84
N GLY A 678 -20.66 126.54 58.74
CA GLY A 678 -20.76 125.96 57.40
C GLY A 678 -19.76 124.81 57.16
N PHE A 679 -18.54 124.94 57.68
CA PHE A 679 -17.51 123.90 57.59
C PHE A 679 -17.84 122.68 58.45
N ALA A 680 -18.49 122.86 59.61
CA ALA A 680 -18.92 121.75 60.46
C ALA A 680 -19.98 120.86 59.78
N VAL A 681 -20.89 121.46 58.99
CA VAL A 681 -21.89 120.71 58.21
C VAL A 681 -21.22 119.89 57.11
N VAL A 682 -20.31 120.51 56.34
CA VAL A 682 -19.56 119.81 55.28
C VAL A 682 -18.69 118.68 55.87
N ALA A 683 -18.01 118.92 57.00
CA ALA A 683 -17.22 117.89 57.67
C ALA A 683 -18.07 116.74 58.22
N GLY A 684 -19.28 117.03 58.73
CA GLY A 684 -20.25 116.01 59.13
C GLY A 684 -20.74 115.16 57.95
N GLU A 685 -20.98 115.78 56.80
CA GLU A 685 -21.39 115.10 55.57
C GLU A 685 -20.27 114.21 55.01
N VAL A 686 -19.02 114.70 54.98
CA VAL A 686 -17.84 113.91 54.59
C VAL A 686 -17.62 112.73 55.54
N LYS A 687 -17.86 112.91 56.85
CA LYS A 687 -17.79 111.83 57.84
C LYS A 687 -18.83 110.75 57.57
N ASN A 688 -20.07 111.13 57.25
CA ASN A 688 -21.13 110.19 56.91
C ASN A 688 -20.84 109.44 55.61
N LEU A 689 -20.39 110.15 54.55
CA LEU A 689 -19.96 109.52 53.30
C LEU A 689 -18.81 108.53 53.51
N ALA A 690 -17.84 108.87 54.36
CA ALA A 690 -16.73 107.98 54.67
C ALA A 690 -17.19 106.72 55.43
N ALA A 691 -18.16 106.84 56.33
CA ALA A 691 -18.76 105.71 57.03
C ALA A 691 -19.59 104.81 56.09
N GLU A 692 -20.36 105.40 55.17
CA GLU A 692 -21.10 104.65 54.13
C GLU A 692 -20.15 103.95 53.14
N ALA A 693 -19.11 104.64 52.68
CA ALA A 693 -18.09 104.06 51.82
C ALA A 693 -17.37 102.89 52.51
N ARG A 694 -17.11 103.00 53.82
CA ARG A 694 -16.53 101.92 54.61
C ARG A 694 -17.45 100.71 54.71
N ALA A 695 -18.73 100.92 55.01
CA ALA A 695 -19.73 99.85 55.03
C ALA A 695 -19.88 99.17 53.65
N ALA A 696 -19.77 99.95 52.57
CA ALA A 696 -19.74 99.41 51.21
C ALA A 696 -18.48 98.57 50.94
N THR A 697 -17.29 99.02 51.36
CA THR A 697 -16.04 98.24 51.21
C THR A 697 -16.04 96.96 52.04
N ASP A 698 -16.60 96.98 53.27
CA ASP A 698 -16.75 95.77 54.09
C ASP A 698 -17.65 94.73 53.39
N ASN A 699 -18.72 95.18 52.73
CA ASN A 699 -19.57 94.30 51.92
C ASN A 699 -18.83 93.74 50.69
N ILE A 700 -18.03 94.55 50.00
CA ILE A 700 -17.21 94.08 48.87
C ILE A 700 -16.16 93.08 49.35
N GLU A 701 -15.50 93.32 50.49
CA GLU A 701 -14.53 92.38 51.08
C GLU A 701 -15.18 91.02 51.37
N LYS A 702 -16.42 91.02 51.88
CA LYS A 702 -17.20 89.79 52.10
C LYS A 702 -17.54 89.06 50.80
N VAL A 703 -17.90 89.78 49.73
CA VAL A 703 -18.14 89.19 48.40
C VAL A 703 -16.84 88.60 47.83
N VAL A 704 -15.74 89.36 47.87
CA VAL A 704 -14.41 88.92 47.43
C VAL A 704 -13.99 87.63 48.14
N SER A 705 -14.11 87.59 49.47
CA SER A 705 -13.81 86.39 50.27
C SER A 705 -14.69 85.19 49.88
N THR A 706 -15.97 85.42 49.58
CA THR A 706 -16.89 84.38 49.11
C THR A 706 -16.49 83.84 47.75
N VAL A 707 -16.13 84.71 46.79
CA VAL A 707 -15.69 84.28 45.46
C VAL A 707 -14.34 83.56 45.54
N GLN A 708 -13.40 84.01 46.38
CA GLN A 708 -12.12 83.33 46.62
C GLN A 708 -12.31 81.91 47.17
N THR A 709 -13.19 81.78 48.17
CA THR A 709 -13.54 80.48 48.76
C THR A 709 -14.23 79.58 47.73
N GLY A 710 -15.13 80.15 46.92
CA GLY A 710 -15.80 79.46 45.82
C GLY A 710 -14.82 78.95 44.76
N ALA A 711 -13.91 79.80 44.30
CA ALA A 711 -12.86 79.45 43.33
C ALA A 711 -11.95 78.32 43.86
N GLY A 712 -11.53 78.39 45.12
CA GLY A 712 -10.73 77.34 45.76
C GLY A 712 -11.47 76.00 45.84
N ASN A 713 -12.76 76.01 46.16
CA ASN A 713 -13.59 74.80 46.17
C ASN A 713 -13.79 74.21 44.76
N THR A 714 -14.00 75.05 43.74
CA THR A 714 -14.11 74.61 42.34
C THR A 714 -12.81 73.98 41.85
N SER A 715 -11.66 74.59 42.14
CA SER A 715 -10.34 74.03 41.80
C SER A 715 -10.12 72.65 42.44
N LYS A 716 -10.50 72.49 43.72
CA LYS A 716 -10.45 71.17 44.39
C LYS A 716 -11.36 70.14 43.70
N ALA A 717 -12.60 70.51 43.38
CA ALA A 717 -13.54 69.59 42.73
C ALA A 717 -13.03 69.11 41.36
N ILE A 718 -12.43 70.01 40.56
CA ILE A 718 -11.84 69.64 39.26
C ILE A 718 -10.60 68.75 39.44
N ASN A 719 -9.74 69.04 40.41
CA ASN A 719 -8.60 68.17 40.70
C ASN A 719 -9.04 66.76 41.11
N THR A 720 -10.09 66.63 41.93
CA THR A 720 -10.68 65.32 42.25
C THR A 720 -11.22 64.62 41.00
N ALA A 721 -11.91 65.35 40.11
CA ALA A 721 -12.38 64.78 38.84
C ALA A 721 -11.23 64.30 37.95
N ASN A 722 -10.10 65.01 37.91
CA ASN A 722 -8.92 64.58 37.14
C ASN A 722 -8.32 63.28 37.68
N VAL A 723 -8.29 63.08 39.00
CA VAL A 723 -7.84 61.82 39.61
C VAL A 723 -8.75 60.66 39.18
N GLU A 724 -10.08 60.84 39.24
CA GLU A 724 -11.06 59.83 38.80
C GLU A 724 -10.95 59.52 37.29
N ILE A 725 -10.59 60.51 36.46
CA ILE A 725 -10.34 60.30 35.02
C ILE A 725 -9.10 59.43 34.79
N LEU A 726 -8.01 59.68 35.53
CA LEU A 726 -6.79 58.87 35.43
C LEU A 726 -7.05 57.40 35.82
N ASP A 727 -7.80 57.19 36.91
CA ASP A 727 -8.22 55.85 37.33
C ASP A 727 -9.10 55.20 36.25
N SER A 728 -10.01 55.95 35.64
CA SER A 728 -10.86 55.48 34.54
C SER A 728 -10.05 55.06 33.30
N VAL A 729 -9.02 55.83 32.91
CA VAL A 729 -8.11 55.48 31.81
C VAL A 729 -7.39 54.16 32.09
N THR A 730 -6.96 53.95 33.34
CA THR A 730 -6.32 52.70 33.76
C THR A 730 -7.27 51.52 33.61
N SER A 731 -8.50 51.65 34.09
CA SER A 731 -9.53 50.60 33.98
C SER A 731 -9.92 50.27 32.52
N VAL A 732 -9.94 51.28 31.63
CA VAL A 732 -10.13 51.06 30.19
C VAL A 732 -8.97 50.25 29.60
N ASN A 733 -7.72 50.54 29.96
CA ASN A 733 -6.57 49.77 29.49
C ASN A 733 -6.62 48.31 29.94
N GLU A 734 -6.97 48.04 31.21
CA GLU A 734 -7.14 46.67 31.72
C GLU A 734 -8.23 45.92 30.95
N THR A 735 -9.32 46.62 30.61
CA THR A 735 -10.41 46.04 29.79
C THR A 735 -9.94 45.72 28.37
N LEU A 736 -9.15 46.60 27.75
CA LEU A 736 -8.57 46.37 26.42
C LEU A 736 -7.62 45.17 26.39
N GLU A 737 -6.82 44.97 27.43
CA GLU A 737 -5.94 43.80 27.58
C GLU A 737 -6.75 42.49 27.73
N GLY A 738 -7.83 42.54 28.52
CA GLY A 738 -8.79 41.42 28.63
C GLY A 738 -9.43 41.07 27.29
N LEU A 739 -9.86 42.07 26.51
CA LEU A 739 -10.41 41.87 25.16
C LEU A 739 -9.38 41.27 24.20
N TYR A 740 -8.13 41.71 24.24
CA TYR A 740 -7.05 41.14 23.43
C TYR A 740 -6.86 39.65 23.73
N THR A 741 -6.94 39.27 25.01
CA THR A 741 -6.88 37.87 25.43
C THR A 741 -8.07 37.06 24.88
N ILE A 742 -9.29 37.60 24.97
CA ILE A 742 -10.51 36.96 24.43
C ILE A 742 -10.41 36.74 22.92
N ILE A 743 -9.95 37.75 22.16
CA ILE A 743 -9.78 37.64 20.71
C ILE A 743 -8.80 36.51 20.36
N ASN A 744 -7.68 36.42 21.07
CA ASN A 744 -6.70 35.36 20.83
C ASN A 744 -7.23 33.98 21.23
N SER A 745 -7.97 33.87 22.34
CA SER A 745 -8.65 32.62 22.71
C SER A 745 -9.69 32.20 21.66
N ALA A 746 -10.47 33.14 21.11
CA ALA A 746 -11.43 32.85 20.06
C ALA A 746 -10.74 32.36 18.77
N LYS A 747 -9.62 32.99 18.37
CA LYS A 747 -8.80 32.50 17.25
C LYS A 747 -8.25 31.09 17.49
N GLN A 748 -7.82 30.79 18.72
CA GLN A 748 -7.39 29.44 19.09
C GLN A 748 -8.54 28.44 18.97
N VAL A 749 -9.75 28.78 19.45
CA VAL A 749 -10.94 27.94 19.28
C VAL A 749 -11.24 27.67 17.80
N SER A 750 -11.14 28.68 16.92
CA SER A 750 -11.29 28.48 15.47
C SER A 750 -10.23 27.55 14.87
N SER A 751 -9.01 27.55 15.40
CA SER A 751 -7.97 26.60 15.01
C SER A 751 -8.29 25.19 15.48
N ASP A 752 -8.61 25.03 16.77
CA ASP A 752 -8.89 23.73 17.40
C ASP A 752 -10.08 23.02 16.76
N ILE A 753 -11.15 23.77 16.44
CA ILE A 753 -12.32 23.21 15.76
C ILE A 753 -12.02 22.85 14.29
N GLY A 754 -11.03 23.48 13.67
CA GLY A 754 -10.48 23.06 12.38
C GLY A 754 -9.82 21.68 12.45
N GLU A 755 -9.08 21.39 13.53
CA GLU A 755 -8.54 20.05 13.77
C GLU A 755 -9.65 19.02 14.04
N VAL A 756 -10.69 19.39 14.80
CA VAL A 756 -11.87 18.53 15.01
C VAL A 756 -12.54 18.20 13.67
N THR A 757 -12.72 19.19 12.80
CA THR A 757 -13.32 18.98 11.47
C THR A 757 -12.51 17.99 10.64
N LYS A 758 -11.17 18.10 10.66
CA LYS A 758 -10.28 17.16 9.99
C LYS A 758 -10.39 15.74 10.58
N ALA A 759 -10.47 15.62 11.90
CA ALA A 759 -10.67 14.32 12.55
C ALA A 759 -12.01 13.66 12.18
N ILE A 760 -13.07 14.44 11.97
CA ILE A 760 -14.37 13.95 11.49
C ILE A 760 -14.27 13.42 10.05
N GLU A 761 -13.57 14.13 9.16
CA GLU A 761 -13.31 13.66 7.79
C GLU A 761 -12.52 12.33 7.81
N ASP A 762 -11.50 12.21 8.65
CA ASP A 762 -10.75 10.98 8.83
C ASP A 762 -11.63 9.84 9.37
N GLN A 763 -12.51 10.12 10.35
CA GLN A 763 -13.47 9.14 10.86
C GLN A 763 -14.50 8.70 9.80
N ALA A 764 -14.96 9.61 8.94
CA ALA A 764 -15.88 9.28 7.85
C ALA A 764 -15.21 8.34 6.82
N ASN A 765 -13.93 8.58 6.51
CA ASN A 765 -13.14 7.68 5.66
C ASN A 765 -12.96 6.30 6.30
N ILE A 766 -12.69 6.24 7.61
CA ILE A 766 -12.59 4.98 8.36
C ILE A 766 -13.93 4.24 8.34
N ALA A 767 -15.05 4.93 8.57
CA ALA A 767 -16.39 4.34 8.53
C ALA A 767 -16.66 3.66 7.19
N ASN A 768 -16.36 4.33 6.07
CA ASN A 768 -16.49 3.76 4.72
C ASN A 768 -15.63 2.50 4.52
N ASN A 769 -14.40 2.51 5.04
CA ASN A 769 -13.51 1.34 4.98
C ASN A 769 -14.05 0.17 5.81
N VAL A 770 -14.64 0.44 6.98
CA VAL A 770 -15.26 -0.60 7.82
C VAL A 770 -16.49 -1.19 7.14
N VAL A 771 -17.36 -0.38 6.51
CA VAL A 771 -18.51 -0.87 5.73
C VAL A 771 -18.03 -1.79 4.59
N SER A 772 -17.02 -1.36 3.82
CA SER A 772 -16.48 -2.19 2.74
C SER A 772 -15.86 -3.50 3.25
N ALA A 773 -15.19 -3.47 4.41
CA ALA A 773 -14.64 -4.67 5.05
C ALA A 773 -15.75 -5.59 5.57
N ALA A 774 -16.82 -5.04 6.13
CA ALA A 774 -18.00 -5.76 6.58
C ALA A 774 -18.75 -6.44 5.43
N ASP A 775 -18.89 -5.78 4.28
CA ASP A 775 -19.48 -6.38 3.08
C ASP A 775 -18.64 -7.55 2.54
N LYS A 776 -17.31 -7.37 2.47
CA LYS A 776 -16.39 -8.46 2.11
C LYS A 776 -16.45 -9.61 3.12
N GLY A 777 -16.51 -9.27 4.42
CA GLY A 777 -16.70 -10.24 5.51
C GLY A 777 -17.98 -11.04 5.33
N THR A 778 -19.10 -10.38 5.05
CA THR A 778 -20.39 -11.01 4.78
C THR A 778 -20.29 -12.02 3.64
N GLN A 779 -19.66 -11.64 2.52
CA GLN A 779 -19.52 -12.52 1.36
C GLN A 779 -18.60 -13.71 1.65
N MET A 780 -17.49 -13.50 2.35
CA MET A 780 -16.59 -14.57 2.77
C MET A 780 -17.27 -15.54 3.73
N THR A 781 -17.94 -15.03 4.77
CA THR A 781 -18.64 -15.82 5.77
C THR A 781 -19.75 -16.66 5.13
N LYS A 782 -20.46 -16.12 4.12
CA LYS A 782 -21.46 -16.87 3.36
C LYS A 782 -20.85 -17.99 2.51
N ASN A 783 -19.67 -17.76 1.91
CA ASN A 783 -18.94 -18.81 1.20
C ASN A 783 -18.47 -19.92 2.14
N VAL A 784 -17.94 -19.57 3.32
CA VAL A 784 -17.54 -20.55 4.35
C VAL A 784 -18.74 -21.35 4.84
N GLN A 785 -19.92 -20.71 4.98
CA GLN A 785 -21.15 -21.41 5.35
C GLN A 785 -21.54 -22.46 4.29
N VAL A 786 -21.52 -22.10 3.00
CA VAL A 786 -21.81 -23.05 1.90
C VAL A 786 -20.81 -24.20 1.90
N GLN A 787 -19.52 -23.90 2.05
CA GLN A 787 -18.47 -24.92 2.10
C GLN A 787 -18.63 -25.86 3.29
N ALA A 788 -19.04 -25.34 4.45
CA ALA A 788 -19.30 -26.15 5.63
C ALA A 788 -20.53 -27.07 5.43
N GLU A 789 -21.59 -26.58 4.78
CA GLU A 789 -22.76 -27.40 4.43
C GLU A 789 -22.39 -28.50 3.41
N GLU A 790 -21.57 -28.19 2.40
CA GLU A 790 -21.05 -29.17 1.43
C GLU A 790 -20.13 -30.22 2.09
N LEU A 791 -19.24 -29.80 3.00
CA LEU A 791 -18.37 -30.70 3.76
C LEU A 791 -19.16 -31.67 4.65
N ALA A 792 -20.23 -31.18 5.29
CA ALA A 792 -21.10 -32.04 6.07
C ALA A 792 -21.79 -33.10 5.20
N ALA A 793 -22.30 -32.71 4.03
CA ALA A 793 -22.92 -33.64 3.09
C ALA A 793 -21.92 -34.69 2.55
N LEU A 794 -20.71 -34.26 2.19
CA LEU A 794 -19.64 -35.17 1.75
C LEU A 794 -19.21 -36.14 2.86
N ALA A 795 -19.18 -35.69 4.12
CA ALA A 795 -18.87 -36.54 5.25
C ALA A 795 -19.96 -37.60 5.52
N GLU A 796 -21.24 -37.27 5.29
CA GLU A 796 -22.34 -38.23 5.33
C GLU A 796 -22.24 -39.27 4.19
N GLU A 797 -21.95 -38.82 2.96
CA GLU A 797 -21.76 -39.71 1.79
C GLU A 797 -20.55 -40.65 1.97
N SER A 798 -19.45 -40.12 2.51
CA SER A 798 -18.26 -40.90 2.82
C SER A 798 -18.56 -41.96 3.89
N SER A 799 -19.37 -41.62 4.91
CA SER A 799 -19.80 -42.58 5.93
C SER A 799 -20.60 -43.74 5.33
N ALA A 800 -21.52 -43.45 4.40
CA ALA A 800 -22.27 -44.48 3.69
C ALA A 800 -21.35 -45.39 2.83
N SER A 801 -20.39 -44.79 2.12
CA SER A 801 -19.41 -45.55 1.33
C SER A 801 -18.54 -46.45 2.21
N ILE A 802 -18.17 -46.00 3.40
CA ILE A 802 -17.38 -46.79 4.37
C ILE A 802 -18.18 -47.98 4.90
N GLU A 803 -19.50 -47.83 5.12
CA GLU A 803 -20.37 -48.95 5.48
C GLU A 803 -20.42 -50.02 4.37
N GLU A 804 -20.50 -49.61 3.10
CA GLU A 804 -20.45 -50.54 1.96
C GLU A 804 -19.11 -51.29 1.88
N ILE A 805 -17.99 -50.58 2.06
CA ILE A 805 -16.65 -51.20 2.11
C ILE A 805 -16.58 -52.19 3.28
N GLY A 806 -17.10 -51.82 4.46
CA GLY A 806 -17.18 -52.70 5.62
C GLY A 806 -17.93 -54.00 5.31
N SER A 807 -19.05 -53.92 4.59
CA SER A 807 -19.81 -55.09 4.13
C SER A 807 -19.01 -55.94 3.14
N ALA A 808 -18.36 -55.32 2.16
CA ALA A 808 -17.54 -56.04 1.17
C ALA A 808 -16.35 -56.77 1.81
N ILE A 809 -15.70 -56.16 2.82
CA ILE A 809 -14.65 -56.81 3.59
C ILE A 809 -15.19 -58.05 4.29
N HIS A 810 -16.39 -57.98 4.87
CA HIS A 810 -16.99 -59.12 5.53
C HIS A 810 -17.24 -60.28 4.57
N GLU A 811 -17.70 -60.00 3.34
CA GLU A 811 -17.86 -61.01 2.28
C GLU A 811 -16.52 -61.64 1.88
N VAL A 812 -15.46 -60.84 1.75
CA VAL A 812 -14.11 -61.34 1.43
C VAL A 812 -13.62 -62.28 2.53
N THR A 813 -13.79 -61.91 3.80
CA THR A 813 -13.42 -62.75 4.96
C THR A 813 -14.20 -64.07 4.98
N ASP A 814 -15.50 -64.05 4.66
CA ASP A 814 -16.30 -65.27 4.55
C ASP A 814 -15.85 -66.18 3.39
N LEU A 815 -15.33 -65.59 2.32
CA LEU A 815 -14.87 -66.34 1.13
C LEU A 815 -13.48 -66.96 1.35
N THR A 816 -12.57 -66.24 2.01
CA THR A 816 -11.26 -66.75 2.42
C THR A 816 -11.37 -67.86 3.47
N ASP A 817 -12.31 -67.76 4.42
CA ASP A 817 -12.53 -68.81 5.41
C ASP A 817 -13.08 -70.11 4.77
N ARG A 818 -13.94 -69.99 3.77
CA ARG A 818 -14.40 -71.13 2.95
C ARG A 818 -13.24 -71.75 2.15
N LEU A 819 -12.47 -70.93 1.44
CA LEU A 819 -11.28 -71.38 0.70
C LEU A 819 -10.28 -72.11 1.60
N LYS A 820 -10.06 -71.60 2.82
CA LYS A 820 -9.20 -72.26 3.81
C LYS A 820 -9.71 -73.67 4.14
N THR A 821 -11.02 -73.81 4.38
CA THR A 821 -11.64 -75.11 4.67
C THR A 821 -11.51 -76.07 3.48
N ASP A 822 -11.72 -75.58 2.26
CA ASP A 822 -11.56 -76.38 1.04
C ASP A 822 -10.11 -76.83 0.83
N MET A 823 -9.11 -76.04 1.24
CA MET A 823 -7.71 -76.42 1.14
C MET A 823 -7.28 -77.47 2.18
N GLU A 824 -7.98 -77.59 3.31
CA GLU A 824 -7.67 -78.56 4.37
C GLU A 824 -7.94 -80.03 3.97
N ILE A 825 -8.73 -80.27 2.90
CA ILE A 825 -9.02 -81.63 2.41
C ILE A 825 -7.80 -82.27 1.72
N PHE A 826 -6.83 -81.47 1.28
CA PHE A 826 -5.65 -81.94 0.57
C PHE A 826 -4.51 -82.27 1.53
N ARG A 827 -3.97 -83.48 1.44
CA ARG A 827 -2.81 -83.90 2.23
C ARG A 827 -1.54 -83.69 1.42
N VAL A 828 -0.78 -82.64 1.74
CA VAL A 828 0.32 -82.09 0.93
C VAL A 828 1.66 -81.90 1.63
#